data_AF-A0A7Y3CD05-F1
#
_entry.id   AF-A0A7Y3CD05-F1
#
_cell.length_a   1.000
_cell.length_b   1.000
_cell.length_c   1.000
_cell.angle_alpha   90.00
_cell.angle_beta   90.00
_cell.angle_gamma   90.00
#
_symmetry.space_group_name_H-M   'P 1'
#
loop_
_entity.id
_entity.type
_entity.pdbx_description
1 polymer ?
#
loop_
_entity_poly.entity_id
_entity_poly.type
_entity_poly.pdbx_seq_one_letter_code
_entity_poly.pdbx_strand_id
1 'polypeptide(L)'
;FPLIGMAIMDDAREGVENAKQITFKVFLSSFRKLFWRIVSFGMGSLALIIVCILPYWINSKQNPITQVPIPHGSRDNFLEVTSSGLVFFLIPWGILLFLLPYIYYRFYSKRYLFFGISFSILTLLGTGGTTPLPRMLLGDTAFNILTLDRFTLWATIMALPVFAEFMYRLVEGDLKESLKKRFGAIYHRLIGGFLVGGILIMVIFTMSLGYFRPSQPQKIKMLPIVNFLNQDMHDQWRYLTLGFGDQMAWLAAQTNAMTVDGNYHSARRLPELTTKAIERLENSKFRGVEGIGSLQQFLTVPEKYNLKYIFSNDKFYDPILYFCGWQRLQQLENGIMVWERLNVPPLPAIIPKEDVPVYLKIMWGTIPVLTVLLAFFLNIRLLWFRATKQKQLPEPAYMFSWKKPEHFRPGLINLNQVWALLVLLILAYGGYKFYLENNAQRSPENVVRAYYDALDFKEFERAHSYLLPSSGVSLDQYMLEVSVTDGILSSYAKLDSIGVELVSSSDLMARAAIHTVWITPLETIRKSESRQLVKEGSSWYLIPNPPQRDIPPDQLLTSNTTSFYNHGRRKITTQQTYNEDVLEQPVLEVLSASLVKNGDQYAIIGEIQNLDRVPADVTLQATLYNEEDIALTAYNAKYHIKHKLMPKEVTSFRINFEKIAWREKEEEMPATFDPAQFSPVNLMELPLKFNLQCAA
;
A
#
# COMPACT_ATOMS: atom_id res chain seq x y z
N PHE A 1 -17.29 27.10 -5.49
CA PHE A 1 -18.11 27.38 -4.30
C PHE A 1 -19.60 27.19 -4.59
N PRO A 2 -20.13 25.96 -4.48
CA PRO A 2 -21.55 25.68 -4.78
C PRO A 2 -22.52 26.45 -3.86
N LEU A 3 -22.10 26.78 -2.62
CA LEU A 3 -22.88 27.57 -1.65
C LEU A 3 -23.20 28.98 -2.15
N ILE A 4 -22.24 29.66 -2.78
CA ILE A 4 -22.45 31.00 -3.35
C ILE A 4 -23.54 30.94 -4.43
N GLY A 5 -23.46 29.92 -5.29
CA GLY A 5 -24.47 29.68 -6.31
C GLY A 5 -25.87 29.45 -5.74
N MET A 6 -25.98 28.69 -4.65
CA MET A 6 -27.24 28.49 -3.93
C MET A 6 -27.80 29.82 -3.38
N ALA A 7 -26.96 30.65 -2.75
CA ALA A 7 -27.37 31.93 -2.18
C ALA A 7 -27.90 32.91 -3.25
N ILE A 8 -27.27 32.96 -4.42
CA ILE A 8 -27.76 33.77 -5.55
C ILE A 8 -29.10 33.25 -6.05
N MET A 9 -29.26 31.93 -6.14
CA MET A 9 -30.53 31.32 -6.56
C MET A 9 -31.66 31.58 -5.55
N ASP A 10 -31.34 31.66 -4.26
CA ASP A 10 -32.32 32.01 -3.21
C ASP A 10 -32.77 33.48 -3.34
N ASP A 11 -31.85 34.45 -3.53
CA ASP A 11 -32.23 35.86 -3.77
C ASP A 11 -33.00 36.04 -5.10
N ALA A 12 -32.58 35.33 -6.16
CA ALA A 12 -33.27 35.33 -7.45
C ALA A 12 -34.69 34.77 -7.33
N ARG A 13 -34.92 33.82 -6.40
CA ARG A 13 -36.24 33.25 -6.14
C ARG A 13 -37.17 34.23 -5.43
N GLU A 14 -36.64 35.09 -4.56
CA GLU A 14 -37.41 36.14 -3.88
C GLU A 14 -37.90 37.22 -4.85
N GLY A 15 -37.15 37.46 -5.94
CA GLY A 15 -37.51 38.43 -6.98
C GLY A 15 -38.56 37.96 -7.99
N VAL A 16 -39.09 36.74 -7.88
CA VAL A 16 -40.08 36.17 -8.82
C VAL A 16 -41.20 35.43 -8.09
N GLU A 17 -42.36 35.26 -8.71
CA GLU A 17 -43.48 34.54 -8.08
C GLU A 17 -43.26 33.02 -8.09
N ASN A 18 -42.68 32.49 -9.18
CA ASN A 18 -42.45 31.06 -9.36
C ASN A 18 -40.99 30.73 -9.71
N ALA A 19 -40.46 29.63 -9.17
CA ALA A 19 -39.11 29.13 -9.47
C ALA A 19 -38.88 28.86 -10.98
N LYS A 20 -39.93 28.62 -11.77
CA LYS A 20 -39.84 28.49 -13.23
C LYS A 20 -39.47 29.80 -13.94
N GLN A 21 -39.77 30.95 -13.34
CA GLN A 21 -39.49 32.29 -13.89
C GLN A 21 -38.05 32.74 -13.65
N ILE A 22 -37.23 31.94 -12.93
CA ILE A 22 -35.80 32.19 -12.76
C ILE A 22 -35.09 31.95 -14.10
N THR A 23 -34.99 33.03 -14.88
CA THR A 23 -34.22 33.12 -16.13
C THR A 23 -32.80 33.58 -15.85
N PHE A 24 -31.91 33.46 -16.85
CA PHE A 24 -30.55 33.97 -16.73
C PHE A 24 -30.49 35.48 -16.43
N LYS A 25 -31.46 36.27 -16.93
CA LYS A 25 -31.56 37.71 -16.65
C LYS A 25 -31.83 37.99 -15.17
N VAL A 26 -32.75 37.23 -14.55
CA VAL A 26 -33.06 37.34 -13.11
C VAL A 26 -31.84 36.93 -12.28
N PHE A 27 -31.20 35.82 -12.64
CA PHE A 27 -29.96 35.38 -12.01
C PHE A 27 -28.86 36.45 -12.07
N LEU A 28 -28.65 37.08 -13.24
CA LEU A 28 -27.65 38.13 -13.41
C LEU A 28 -27.98 39.39 -12.60
N SER A 29 -29.26 39.74 -12.46
CA SER A 29 -29.72 40.85 -11.62
C SER A 29 -29.38 40.58 -10.13
N SER A 30 -29.74 39.42 -9.61
CA SER A 30 -29.40 39.00 -8.24
C SER A 30 -27.90 38.90 -8.01
N PHE A 31 -27.15 38.38 -8.98
CA PHE A 31 -25.70 38.34 -8.93
C PHE A 31 -25.10 39.74 -8.79
N ARG A 32 -25.57 40.72 -9.57
CA ARG A 32 -25.11 42.12 -9.48
C ARG A 32 -25.49 42.74 -8.13
N LYS A 33 -26.70 42.49 -7.63
CA LYS A 33 -27.17 42.97 -6.31
C LYS A 33 -26.30 42.44 -5.16
N LEU A 34 -25.94 41.15 -5.22
CA LEU A 34 -25.14 40.50 -4.19
C LEU A 34 -23.63 40.55 -4.45
N PHE A 35 -23.19 41.21 -5.53
CA PHE A 35 -21.81 41.15 -6.03
C PHE A 35 -20.77 41.41 -4.94
N TRP A 36 -20.91 42.50 -4.19
CA TRP A 36 -19.96 42.83 -3.13
C TRP A 36 -19.97 41.81 -1.99
N ARG A 37 -21.12 41.25 -1.62
CA ARG A 37 -21.20 40.17 -0.60
C ARG A 37 -20.51 38.91 -1.09
N ILE A 38 -20.71 38.55 -2.36
CA ILE A 38 -20.08 37.39 -2.99
C ILE A 38 -18.57 37.57 -3.04
N VAL A 39 -18.10 38.76 -3.45
CA VAL A 39 -16.68 39.09 -3.51
C VAL A 39 -16.08 39.09 -2.11
N SER A 40 -16.70 39.71 -1.12
CA SER A 40 -16.22 39.69 0.27
C SER A 40 -16.15 38.27 0.85
N PHE A 41 -17.20 37.46 0.66
CA PHE A 41 -17.21 36.07 1.11
C PHE A 41 -16.19 35.21 0.36
N GLY A 42 -16.09 35.38 -0.97
CA GLY A 42 -15.14 34.68 -1.82
C GLY A 42 -13.70 35.01 -1.46
N MET A 43 -13.37 36.30 -1.29
CA MET A 43 -12.05 36.74 -0.85
C MET A 43 -11.75 36.28 0.58
N GLY A 44 -12.71 36.33 1.50
CA GLY A 44 -12.54 35.82 2.87
C GLY A 44 -12.29 34.31 2.90
N SER A 45 -13.06 33.54 2.13
CA SER A 45 -12.86 32.09 2.01
C SER A 45 -11.53 31.75 1.34
N LEU A 46 -11.14 32.51 0.31
CA LEU A 46 -9.85 32.34 -0.35
C LEU A 46 -8.70 32.66 0.61
N ALA A 47 -8.80 33.75 1.37
CA ALA A 47 -7.83 34.10 2.41
C ALA A 47 -7.70 32.99 3.46
N LEU A 48 -8.82 32.42 3.93
CA LEU A 48 -8.79 31.28 4.85
C LEU A 48 -8.13 30.05 4.25
N ILE A 49 -8.46 29.69 3.01
CA ILE A 49 -7.84 28.56 2.30
C ILE A 49 -6.33 28.79 2.16
N ILE A 50 -5.93 29.98 1.72
CA ILE A 50 -4.52 30.37 1.59
C ILE A 50 -3.84 30.24 2.95
N VAL A 51 -4.36 30.84 4.02
CA VAL A 51 -3.76 30.78 5.37
C VAL A 51 -3.66 29.35 5.89
N CYS A 52 -4.67 28.52 5.68
CA CYS A 52 -4.68 27.13 6.14
C CYS A 52 -3.66 26.26 5.39
N ILE A 53 -3.46 26.50 4.10
CA ILE A 53 -2.56 25.70 3.24
C ILE A 53 -1.16 26.34 3.16
N LEU A 54 -1.01 27.61 3.53
CA LEU A 54 0.24 28.37 3.50
C LEU A 54 1.43 27.61 4.11
N PRO A 55 1.35 26.99 5.31
CA PRO A 55 2.50 26.28 5.86
C PRO A 55 2.91 25.08 4.99
N TYR A 56 1.97 24.44 4.30
CA TYR A 56 2.24 23.39 3.33
C TYR A 56 2.87 23.92 2.05
N TRP A 57 2.38 25.04 1.50
CA TRP A 57 2.98 25.63 0.30
C TRP A 57 4.38 26.16 0.53
N ILE A 58 4.65 26.82 1.67
CA ILE A 58 6.00 27.27 2.01
C ILE A 58 6.93 26.06 2.11
N ASN A 59 6.51 25.02 2.83
CA ASN A 59 7.30 23.80 2.95
C ASN A 59 7.54 23.11 1.60
N SER A 60 6.51 22.99 0.76
CA SER A 60 6.62 22.33 -0.55
C SER A 60 7.45 23.13 -1.56
N LYS A 61 7.47 24.46 -1.43
CA LYS A 61 8.34 25.32 -2.25
C LYS A 61 9.81 25.15 -1.86
N GLN A 62 10.10 25.04 -0.57
CA GLN A 62 11.46 24.80 -0.06
C GLN A 62 11.89 23.34 -0.28
N ASN A 63 10.94 22.41 -0.24
CA ASN A 63 11.15 20.96 -0.36
C ASN A 63 10.21 20.39 -1.43
N PRO A 64 10.52 20.55 -2.73
CA PRO A 64 9.67 20.05 -3.80
C PRO A 64 9.60 18.53 -3.78
N ILE A 65 8.42 17.99 -4.09
CA ILE A 65 8.22 16.55 -4.25
C ILE A 65 8.89 16.13 -5.56
N THR A 66 9.99 15.39 -5.46
CA THR A 66 10.77 14.89 -6.61
C THR A 66 10.45 13.45 -6.98
N GLN A 67 9.63 12.77 -6.16
CA GLN A 67 9.27 11.38 -6.38
C GLN A 67 8.40 11.20 -7.62
N VAL A 68 8.71 10.19 -8.43
CA VAL A 68 7.87 9.77 -9.56
C VAL A 68 6.51 9.26 -9.07
N PRO A 69 5.43 9.40 -9.86
CA PRO A 69 4.12 8.90 -9.48
C PRO A 69 4.13 7.40 -9.11
N ILE A 70 3.78 7.07 -7.87
CA ILE A 70 3.59 5.68 -7.42
C ILE A 70 2.20 5.22 -7.86
N PRO A 71 2.01 4.05 -8.51
CA PRO A 71 0.69 3.51 -8.83
C PRO A 71 -0.24 3.39 -7.61
N HIS A 72 -1.54 3.67 -7.77
CA HIS A 72 -2.52 3.63 -6.69
C HIS A 72 -3.88 3.15 -7.21
N GLY A 73 -4.50 2.20 -6.50
CA GLY A 73 -5.68 1.50 -7.00
C GLY A 73 -6.91 2.38 -7.26
N SER A 74 -7.00 3.57 -6.66
CA SER A 74 -8.05 4.54 -6.96
C SER A 74 -8.03 5.06 -8.42
N ARG A 75 -6.95 4.79 -9.17
CA ARG A 75 -6.78 5.18 -10.57
C ARG A 75 -7.00 4.01 -11.53
N ASP A 76 -7.20 2.81 -11.01
CA ASP A 76 -7.42 1.63 -11.84
C ASP A 76 -8.74 1.74 -12.61
N ASN A 77 -8.88 0.92 -13.64
CA ASN A 77 -10.18 0.63 -14.21
C ASN A 77 -10.92 -0.34 -13.28
N PHE A 78 -11.99 0.12 -12.63
CA PHE A 78 -12.72 -0.67 -11.64
C PHE A 78 -13.50 -1.85 -12.24
N LEU A 79 -13.66 -1.89 -13.56
CA LEU A 79 -14.26 -3.03 -14.27
C LEU A 79 -13.23 -4.14 -14.54
N GLU A 80 -11.95 -3.80 -14.63
CA GLU A 80 -10.84 -4.75 -14.77
C GLU A 80 -10.34 -5.20 -13.40
N VAL A 81 -10.00 -4.23 -12.54
CA VAL A 81 -9.55 -4.46 -11.16
C VAL A 81 -10.73 -4.27 -10.20
N THR A 82 -11.59 -5.29 -10.15
CA THR A 82 -12.84 -5.24 -9.36
C THR A 82 -12.62 -5.06 -7.86
N SER A 83 -11.47 -5.49 -7.33
CA SER A 83 -11.06 -5.26 -5.94
C SER A 83 -10.85 -3.78 -5.63
N SER A 84 -10.22 -3.02 -6.54
CA SER A 84 -10.07 -1.56 -6.43
C SER A 84 -11.44 -0.87 -6.49
N GLY A 85 -12.34 -1.31 -7.37
CA GLY A 85 -13.71 -0.81 -7.44
C GLY A 85 -14.51 -1.03 -6.15
N LEU A 86 -14.36 -2.19 -5.52
CA LEU A 86 -14.98 -2.49 -4.23
C LEU A 86 -14.53 -1.50 -3.14
N VAL A 87 -13.22 -1.30 -3.00
CA VAL A 87 -12.61 -0.50 -1.92
C VAL A 87 -12.81 1.00 -2.14
N PHE A 88 -12.58 1.51 -3.36
CA PHE A 88 -12.53 2.95 -3.63
C PHE A 88 -13.83 3.54 -4.16
N PHE A 89 -14.81 2.72 -4.54
CA PHE A 89 -16.10 3.19 -5.06
C PHE A 89 -17.29 2.59 -4.31
N LEU A 90 -17.43 1.26 -4.29
CA LEU A 90 -18.62 0.60 -3.76
C LEU A 90 -18.80 0.82 -2.25
N ILE A 91 -17.74 0.57 -1.46
CA ILE A 91 -17.77 0.73 0.00
C ILE A 91 -18.04 2.19 0.41
N PRO A 92 -17.33 3.20 -0.15
CA PRO A 92 -17.61 4.60 0.15
C PRO A 92 -19.05 5.04 -0.17
N TRP A 93 -19.60 4.62 -1.32
CA TRP A 93 -20.98 4.95 -1.69
C TRP A 93 -22.01 4.20 -0.83
N GLY A 94 -21.77 2.93 -0.53
CA GLY A 94 -22.62 2.10 0.31
C GLY A 94 -24.10 2.22 -0.05
N ILE A 95 -24.94 2.51 0.94
CA ILE A 95 -26.39 2.65 0.76
C ILE A 95 -26.79 3.83 -0.13
N LEU A 96 -25.95 4.87 -0.23
CA LEU A 96 -26.26 6.07 -1.01
C LEU A 96 -26.32 5.76 -2.51
N LEU A 97 -25.68 4.67 -2.96
CA LEU A 97 -25.71 4.20 -4.34
C LEU A 97 -27.14 3.96 -4.84
N PHE A 98 -28.02 3.45 -3.98
CA PHE A 98 -29.43 3.19 -4.29
C PHE A 98 -30.25 4.47 -4.48
N LEU A 99 -29.75 5.60 -4.00
CA LEU A 99 -30.45 6.89 -4.01
C LEU A 99 -29.85 7.89 -5.00
N LEU A 100 -28.88 7.47 -5.83
CA LEU A 100 -28.25 8.35 -6.81
C LEU A 100 -29.26 9.11 -7.69
N PRO A 101 -30.30 8.52 -8.29
CA PRO A 101 -31.23 9.26 -9.13
C PRO A 101 -31.98 10.35 -8.35
N TYR A 102 -32.36 10.09 -7.10
CA TYR A 102 -32.93 11.11 -6.22
C TYR A 102 -31.92 12.23 -5.92
N ILE A 103 -30.67 11.87 -5.60
CA ILE A 103 -29.61 12.83 -5.29
C ILE A 103 -29.35 13.75 -6.49
N TYR A 104 -29.17 13.18 -7.69
CA TYR A 104 -29.02 13.95 -8.93
C TYR A 104 -30.25 14.81 -9.23
N TYR A 105 -31.46 14.24 -9.15
CA TYR A 105 -32.69 14.99 -9.34
C TYR A 105 -32.76 16.21 -8.41
N ARG A 106 -32.44 16.01 -7.12
CA ARG A 106 -32.53 17.08 -6.13
C ARG A 106 -31.46 18.13 -6.36
N PHE A 107 -30.23 17.73 -6.63
CA PHE A 107 -29.15 18.67 -6.91
C PHE A 107 -29.33 19.46 -8.22
N TYR A 108 -29.96 18.90 -9.23
CA TYR A 108 -30.29 19.63 -10.47
C TYR A 108 -31.59 20.45 -10.39
N SER A 109 -32.16 20.62 -9.19
CA SER A 109 -33.17 21.65 -8.96
C SER A 109 -32.57 23.05 -9.05
N LYS A 110 -33.38 24.05 -9.43
CA LYS A 110 -32.93 25.44 -9.64
C LYS A 110 -32.12 25.98 -8.45
N ARG A 111 -32.50 25.66 -7.21
CA ARG A 111 -31.77 26.05 -5.99
C ARG A 111 -30.35 25.51 -5.93
N TYR A 112 -30.20 24.22 -6.24
CA TYR A 112 -29.00 23.44 -5.95
C TYR A 112 -28.13 23.19 -7.17
N LEU A 113 -28.45 23.79 -8.32
CA LEU A 113 -27.78 23.54 -9.60
C LEU A 113 -26.24 23.51 -9.50
N PHE A 114 -25.65 24.46 -8.77
CA PHE A 114 -24.19 24.53 -8.59
C PHE A 114 -23.63 23.41 -7.70
N PHE A 115 -24.40 22.94 -6.72
CA PHE A 115 -24.09 21.70 -6.00
C PHE A 115 -24.18 20.50 -6.95
N GLY A 116 -25.17 20.44 -7.86
CA GLY A 116 -25.27 19.36 -8.85
C GLY A 116 -24.08 19.29 -9.80
N ILE A 117 -23.60 20.43 -10.29
CA ILE A 117 -22.39 20.49 -11.12
C ILE A 117 -21.18 20.01 -10.31
N SER A 118 -21.00 20.52 -9.09
CA SER A 118 -19.86 20.13 -8.23
C SER A 118 -19.90 18.64 -7.88
N PHE A 119 -21.06 18.12 -7.49
CA PHE A 119 -21.30 16.73 -7.18
C PHE A 119 -21.05 15.81 -8.38
N SER A 120 -21.44 16.23 -9.58
CA SER A 120 -21.21 15.46 -10.81
C SER A 120 -19.72 15.37 -11.13
N ILE A 121 -18.97 16.46 -10.98
CA ILE A 121 -17.52 16.45 -11.17
C ILE A 121 -16.85 15.53 -10.12
N LEU A 122 -17.22 15.64 -8.85
CA LEU A 122 -16.66 14.78 -7.79
C LEU A 122 -16.96 13.30 -8.05
N THR A 123 -18.20 12.96 -8.37
CA THR A 123 -18.61 11.58 -8.67
C THR A 123 -17.88 11.04 -9.89
N LEU A 124 -17.72 11.86 -10.93
CA LEU A 124 -17.00 11.51 -12.15
C LEU A 124 -15.51 11.26 -11.89
N LEU A 125 -14.84 12.19 -11.21
CA LEU A 125 -13.41 12.03 -10.85
C LEU A 125 -13.20 10.82 -9.92
N GLY A 126 -14.17 10.50 -9.07
CA GLY A 126 -14.18 9.31 -8.23
C GLY A 126 -14.30 7.99 -9.00
N THR A 127 -14.61 7.99 -10.29
CA THR A 127 -14.62 6.78 -11.12
C THR A 127 -13.22 6.28 -11.52
N GLY A 128 -12.16 7.03 -11.18
CA GLY A 128 -10.79 6.60 -11.43
C GLY A 128 -10.46 6.48 -12.92
N GLY A 129 -9.77 5.41 -13.30
CA GLY A 129 -9.46 5.07 -14.69
C GLY A 129 -10.59 4.36 -15.43
N THR A 130 -11.73 4.10 -14.76
CA THR A 130 -12.88 3.39 -15.35
C THR A 130 -13.51 4.17 -16.50
N THR A 131 -13.40 5.49 -16.49
CA THR A 131 -13.81 6.35 -17.61
C THR A 131 -12.62 7.19 -18.07
N PRO A 132 -12.54 7.60 -19.36
CA PRO A 132 -11.44 8.44 -19.83
C PRO A 132 -11.54 9.88 -19.30
N LEU A 133 -12.69 10.28 -18.75
CA LEU A 133 -13.01 11.66 -18.42
C LEU A 133 -12.14 12.24 -17.28
N PRO A 134 -11.84 11.52 -16.18
CA PRO A 134 -10.94 12.05 -15.15
C PRO A 134 -9.56 12.39 -15.69
N ARG A 135 -9.01 11.54 -16.56
CA ARG A 135 -7.73 11.80 -17.23
C ARG A 135 -7.81 13.00 -18.18
N MET A 136 -8.90 13.13 -18.95
CA MET A 136 -9.13 14.29 -19.82
C MET A 136 -9.29 15.61 -19.05
N LEU A 137 -9.95 15.60 -17.89
CA LEU A 137 -10.20 16.80 -17.07
C LEU A 137 -8.97 17.24 -16.27
N LEU A 138 -8.19 16.28 -15.76
CA LEU A 138 -7.02 16.55 -14.91
C LEU A 138 -5.72 16.68 -15.73
N GLY A 139 -5.67 16.10 -16.93
CA GLY A 139 -4.42 15.87 -17.67
C GLY A 139 -3.57 14.76 -17.03
N ASP A 140 -2.54 14.32 -17.75
CA ASP A 140 -1.71 13.19 -17.33
C ASP A 140 -0.99 13.43 -16.00
N THR A 141 -0.48 14.64 -15.79
CA THR A 141 0.29 14.98 -14.59
C THR A 141 -0.57 14.90 -13.32
N ALA A 142 -1.72 15.58 -13.29
CA ALA A 142 -2.55 15.59 -12.08
C ALA A 142 -3.28 14.27 -11.86
N PHE A 143 -3.66 13.56 -12.93
CA PHE A 143 -4.23 12.21 -12.81
C PHE A 143 -3.24 11.24 -12.15
N ASN A 144 -1.96 11.30 -12.51
CA ASN A 144 -0.95 10.39 -11.96
C ASN A 144 -0.50 10.74 -10.54
N ILE A 145 -0.66 12.00 -10.09
CA ILE A 145 -0.23 12.42 -8.75
C ILE A 145 -1.36 12.33 -7.72
N LEU A 146 -2.61 12.57 -8.11
CA LEU A 146 -3.73 12.64 -7.17
C LEU A 146 -4.28 11.27 -6.79
N THR A 147 -4.61 11.09 -5.51
CA THR A 147 -5.41 9.94 -5.06
C THR A 147 -6.89 10.28 -5.28
N LEU A 148 -7.51 9.57 -6.23
CA LEU A 148 -8.85 9.90 -6.72
C LEU A 148 -9.99 9.44 -5.78
N ASP A 149 -9.67 8.57 -4.83
CA ASP A 149 -10.56 8.12 -3.75
C ASP A 149 -11.13 9.30 -2.93
N ARG A 150 -10.35 10.37 -2.79
CA ARG A 150 -10.77 11.60 -2.11
C ARG A 150 -11.98 12.23 -2.78
N PHE A 151 -12.11 12.13 -4.10
CA PHE A 151 -13.27 12.68 -4.81
C PHE A 151 -14.54 11.88 -4.51
N THR A 152 -14.44 10.55 -4.41
CA THR A 152 -15.54 9.69 -3.97
C THR A 152 -15.97 10.04 -2.54
N LEU A 153 -15.01 10.20 -1.62
CA LEU A 153 -15.28 10.61 -0.24
C LEU A 153 -16.00 11.97 -0.16
N TRP A 154 -15.55 12.96 -0.91
CA TRP A 154 -16.20 14.28 -0.91
C TRP A 154 -17.58 14.25 -1.58
N ALA A 155 -17.78 13.41 -2.61
CA ALA A 155 -19.08 13.22 -3.23
C ALA A 155 -20.10 12.64 -2.23
N THR A 156 -19.71 11.63 -1.45
CA THR A 156 -20.60 10.99 -0.47
C THR A 156 -20.91 11.93 0.69
N ILE A 157 -19.93 12.69 1.20
CA ILE A 157 -20.16 13.74 2.20
C ILE A 157 -21.13 14.80 1.66
N MET A 158 -20.96 15.24 0.42
CA MET A 158 -21.84 16.23 -0.21
C MET A 158 -23.28 15.72 -0.36
N ALA A 159 -23.47 14.40 -0.56
CA ALA A 159 -24.79 13.80 -0.67
C ALA A 159 -25.57 13.72 0.67
N LEU A 160 -24.89 13.78 1.82
CA LEU A 160 -25.52 13.57 3.14
C LEU A 160 -26.71 14.50 3.45
N PRO A 161 -26.68 15.82 3.17
CA PRO A 161 -27.83 16.69 3.43
C PRO A 161 -29.06 16.33 2.57
N VAL A 162 -28.84 15.92 1.32
CA VAL A 162 -29.91 15.49 0.41
C VAL A 162 -30.46 14.14 0.85
N PHE A 163 -29.60 13.25 1.34
CA PHE A 163 -29.99 12.01 1.98
C PHE A 163 -30.83 12.26 3.25
N ALA A 164 -30.43 13.21 4.10
CA ALA A 164 -31.21 13.60 5.27
C ALA A 164 -32.60 14.16 4.88
N GLU A 165 -32.68 14.99 3.84
CA GLU A 165 -33.96 15.45 3.28
C GLU A 165 -34.82 14.27 2.79
N PHE A 166 -34.22 13.31 2.08
CA PHE A 166 -34.90 12.10 1.63
C PHE A 166 -35.49 11.32 2.81
N MET A 167 -34.68 11.10 3.85
CA MET A 167 -35.11 10.38 5.06
C MET A 167 -36.21 11.12 5.80
N TYR A 168 -36.12 12.45 5.94
CA TYR A 168 -37.19 13.26 6.52
C TYR A 168 -38.51 13.09 5.75
N ARG A 169 -38.46 13.16 4.42
CA ARG A 169 -39.65 12.97 3.58
C ARG A 169 -40.20 11.54 3.65
N LEU A 170 -39.31 10.56 3.77
CA LEU A 170 -39.69 9.16 3.93
C LEU A 170 -40.36 8.90 5.28
N VAL A 171 -39.97 9.58 6.36
CA VAL A 171 -40.49 9.33 7.72
C VAL A 171 -41.70 10.21 8.06
N GLU A 172 -41.69 11.48 7.66
CA GLU A 172 -42.69 12.48 8.07
C GLU A 172 -43.35 13.24 6.90
N GLY A 173 -42.77 13.20 5.70
CA GLY A 173 -43.19 14.07 4.60
C GLY A 173 -44.01 13.44 3.47
N ASP A 174 -43.97 14.11 2.33
CA ASP A 174 -44.74 13.81 1.10
C ASP A 174 -44.44 12.44 0.50
N LEU A 175 -43.20 11.96 0.62
CA LEU A 175 -42.79 10.65 0.12
C LEU A 175 -43.49 9.51 0.88
N LYS A 176 -43.65 9.63 2.21
CA LYS A 176 -44.39 8.66 3.02
C LYS A 176 -45.83 8.51 2.56
N GLU A 177 -46.53 9.63 2.41
CA GLU A 177 -47.93 9.64 1.98
C GLU A 177 -48.08 9.07 0.58
N SER A 178 -47.20 9.48 -0.34
CA SER A 178 -47.18 8.99 -1.72
C SER A 178 -46.94 7.48 -1.81
N LEU A 179 -45.99 6.95 -1.04
CA LEU A 179 -45.70 5.52 -0.98
C LEU A 179 -46.85 4.73 -0.34
N LYS A 180 -47.41 5.23 0.77
CA LYS A 180 -48.54 4.57 1.44
C LYS A 180 -49.78 4.52 0.54
N LYS A 181 -50.09 5.61 -0.16
CA LYS A 181 -51.25 5.70 -1.06
C LYS A 181 -51.10 4.77 -2.27
N ARG A 182 -49.88 4.62 -2.80
CA ARG A 182 -49.64 3.87 -4.05
C ARG A 182 -49.30 2.39 -3.85
N PHE A 183 -48.57 2.05 -2.80
CA PHE A 183 -48.02 0.72 -2.55
C PHE A 183 -48.36 0.15 -1.15
N GLY A 184 -49.06 0.91 -0.31
CA GLY A 184 -49.45 0.50 1.04
C GLY A 184 -48.41 0.76 2.13
N ALA A 185 -48.83 0.62 3.39
CA ALA A 185 -47.99 0.88 4.55
C ALA A 185 -46.88 -0.15 4.76
N ILE A 186 -47.08 -1.40 4.32
CA ILE A 186 -46.10 -2.47 4.43
C ILE A 186 -44.88 -2.14 3.55
N TYR A 187 -45.13 -1.78 2.28
CA TYR A 187 -44.06 -1.42 1.34
C TYR A 187 -43.20 -0.25 1.83
N HIS A 188 -43.83 0.78 2.38
CA HIS A 188 -43.14 1.91 3.00
C HIS A 188 -42.21 1.47 4.15
N ARG A 189 -42.69 0.59 5.04
CA ARG A 189 -41.89 0.04 6.15
C ARG A 189 -40.73 -0.83 5.63
N LEU A 190 -40.94 -1.61 4.58
CA LEU A 190 -39.89 -2.44 3.97
C LEU A 190 -38.77 -1.57 3.38
N ILE A 191 -39.09 -0.47 2.69
CA ILE A 191 -38.07 0.49 2.21
C ILE A 191 -37.31 1.10 3.38
N GLY A 192 -38.02 1.56 4.42
CA GLY A 192 -37.39 2.11 5.62
C GLY A 192 -36.45 1.10 6.29
N GLY A 193 -36.91 -0.15 6.44
CA GLY A 193 -36.13 -1.25 6.99
C GLY A 193 -34.91 -1.60 6.13
N PHE A 194 -35.04 -1.61 4.80
CA PHE A 194 -33.94 -1.83 3.87
C PHE A 194 -32.85 -0.76 4.00
N LEU A 195 -33.23 0.52 4.07
CA LEU A 195 -32.26 1.61 4.20
C LEU A 195 -31.57 1.59 5.57
N VAL A 196 -32.32 1.45 6.66
CA VAL A 196 -31.74 1.40 8.02
C VAL A 196 -30.88 0.15 8.19
N GLY A 197 -31.39 -1.01 7.78
CA GLY A 197 -30.66 -2.28 7.79
C GLY A 197 -29.40 -2.20 6.93
N GLY A 198 -29.48 -1.62 5.74
CA GLY A 198 -28.34 -1.42 4.85
C GLY A 198 -27.26 -0.52 5.45
N ILE A 199 -27.63 0.57 6.14
CA ILE A 199 -26.68 1.41 6.87
C ILE A 199 -26.00 0.62 7.98
N LEU A 200 -26.77 -0.09 8.81
CA LEU A 200 -26.24 -0.89 9.91
C LEU A 200 -25.28 -1.97 9.39
N ILE A 201 -25.67 -2.67 8.32
CA ILE A 201 -24.81 -3.67 7.66
C ILE A 201 -23.52 -3.01 7.17
N MET A 202 -23.58 -1.86 6.50
CA MET A 202 -22.37 -1.16 6.01
C MET A 202 -21.46 -0.73 7.16
N VAL A 203 -22.01 -0.24 8.27
CA VAL A 203 -21.22 0.14 9.46
C VAL A 203 -20.55 -1.09 10.07
N ILE A 204 -21.30 -2.16 10.30
CA ILE A 204 -20.76 -3.40 10.87
C ILE A 204 -19.72 -4.00 9.93
N PHE A 205 -20.00 -4.07 8.63
CA PHE A 205 -19.09 -4.60 7.62
C PHE A 205 -17.79 -3.80 7.55
N THR A 206 -17.86 -2.47 7.47
CA THR A 206 -16.66 -1.62 7.40
C THR A 206 -15.82 -1.69 8.67
N MET A 207 -16.45 -1.77 9.85
CA MET A 207 -15.74 -1.96 11.13
C MET A 207 -15.14 -3.36 11.29
N SER A 208 -15.75 -4.39 10.70
CA SER A 208 -15.28 -5.78 10.80
C SER A 208 -14.33 -6.20 9.68
N LEU A 209 -14.24 -5.45 8.58
CA LEU A 209 -13.41 -5.78 7.41
C LEU A 209 -11.95 -6.08 7.78
N GLY A 210 -11.38 -5.31 8.71
CA GLY A 210 -10.00 -5.49 9.17
C GLY A 210 -9.76 -6.78 9.95
N TYR A 211 -10.79 -7.42 10.51
CA TYR A 211 -10.69 -8.73 11.17
C TYR A 211 -10.67 -9.87 10.15
N PHE A 212 -11.46 -9.76 9.08
CA PHE A 212 -11.51 -10.78 8.02
C PHE A 212 -10.30 -10.72 7.10
N ARG A 213 -9.76 -9.52 6.86
CA ARG A 213 -8.59 -9.32 6.01
C ARG A 213 -7.70 -8.22 6.62
N PRO A 214 -6.75 -8.59 7.48
CA PRO A 214 -5.83 -7.63 8.08
C PRO A 214 -5.06 -6.88 6.99
N SER A 215 -5.18 -5.56 6.95
CA SER A 215 -4.44 -4.70 6.03
C SER A 215 -3.06 -4.28 6.58
N GLN A 216 -2.80 -4.57 7.85
CA GLN A 216 -1.60 -4.19 8.58
C GLN A 216 -1.11 -5.38 9.41
N PRO A 217 0.22 -5.50 9.64
CA PRO A 217 0.77 -6.50 10.54
C PRO A 217 0.22 -6.37 11.96
N GLN A 218 0.36 -7.45 12.75
CA GLN A 218 0.00 -7.42 14.16
C GLN A 218 0.73 -6.30 14.91
N LYS A 219 0.07 -5.74 15.93
CA LYS A 219 0.61 -4.61 16.67
C LYS A 219 1.92 -4.98 17.38
N ILE A 220 2.98 -4.25 17.07
CA ILE A 220 4.33 -4.46 17.60
C ILE A 220 4.52 -3.61 18.87
N LYS A 221 5.09 -4.22 19.92
CA LYS A 221 5.55 -3.48 21.10
C LYS A 221 6.86 -2.78 20.76
N MET A 222 6.86 -1.44 20.67
CA MET A 222 8.03 -0.67 20.22
C MET A 222 9.12 -0.52 21.27
N LEU A 223 8.79 -0.60 22.56
CA LEU A 223 9.71 -0.29 23.65
C LEU A 223 11.05 -1.08 23.58
N PRO A 224 11.07 -2.39 23.31
CA PRO A 224 12.35 -3.11 23.15
C PRO A 224 13.23 -2.58 22.00
N ILE A 225 12.62 -2.15 20.90
CA ILE A 225 13.33 -1.57 19.74
C ILE A 225 13.88 -0.20 20.09
N VAL A 226 13.07 0.64 20.74
CA VAL A 226 13.47 1.98 21.20
C VAL A 226 14.62 1.87 22.21
N ASN A 227 14.53 0.94 23.16
CA ASN A 227 15.59 0.67 24.12
C ASN A 227 16.87 0.22 23.43
N PHE A 228 16.78 -0.69 22.47
CA PHE A 228 17.93 -1.12 21.67
C PHE A 228 18.58 0.06 20.94
N LEU A 229 17.80 0.93 20.28
CA LEU A 229 18.34 2.09 19.55
C LEU A 229 18.96 3.15 20.47
N ASN A 230 18.43 3.32 21.69
CA ASN A 230 18.95 4.28 22.66
C ASN A 230 20.15 3.73 23.46
N GLN A 231 20.41 2.42 23.42
CA GLN A 231 21.56 1.78 24.04
C GLN A 231 22.77 1.84 23.12
N ASP A 232 23.97 1.89 23.72
CA ASP A 232 25.25 1.74 23.04
C ASP A 232 25.45 2.61 21.79
N MET A 233 24.86 3.81 21.80
CA MET A 233 24.92 4.79 20.70
C MET A 233 24.43 4.23 19.36
N HIS A 234 23.53 3.25 19.38
CA HIS A 234 22.99 2.65 18.16
C HIS A 234 22.23 3.66 17.28
N ASP A 235 21.78 4.78 17.87
CA ASP A 235 21.17 5.92 17.19
C ASP A 235 22.14 6.71 16.29
N GLN A 236 23.45 6.48 16.38
CA GLN A 236 24.44 7.04 15.45
C GLN A 236 24.42 6.39 14.06
N TRP A 237 23.71 5.28 13.88
CA TRP A 237 23.51 4.67 12.57
C TRP A 237 22.05 4.76 12.15
N ARG A 238 21.83 4.63 10.84
CA ARG A 238 20.47 4.46 10.33
C ARG A 238 19.99 3.04 10.54
N TYR A 239 18.67 2.90 10.68
CA TYR A 239 18.00 1.61 10.66
C TYR A 239 17.02 1.47 9.49
N LEU A 240 16.58 0.23 9.26
CA LEU A 240 15.47 -0.13 8.37
C LEU A 240 14.52 -1.09 9.10
N THR A 241 13.24 -1.04 8.75
CA THR A 241 12.22 -1.96 9.27
C THR A 241 11.66 -2.78 8.12
N LEU A 242 11.39 -4.07 8.35
CA LEU A 242 10.83 -4.99 7.37
C LEU A 242 9.63 -5.74 7.98
N GLY A 243 8.45 -5.62 7.37
CA GLY A 243 7.22 -6.25 7.86
C GLY A 243 6.54 -5.51 9.03
N PHE A 244 6.66 -4.18 9.07
CA PHE A 244 6.11 -3.33 10.14
C PHE A 244 4.80 -2.65 9.73
N GLY A 245 4.52 -2.51 8.44
CA GLY A 245 3.39 -1.73 7.97
C GLY A 245 3.51 -0.24 8.32
N ASP A 246 2.38 0.40 8.56
CA ASP A 246 2.29 1.79 9.02
C ASP A 246 2.95 2.01 10.39
N GLN A 247 3.19 0.94 11.16
CA GLN A 247 3.77 1.04 12.50
C GLN A 247 5.24 1.51 12.49
N MET A 248 5.92 1.48 11.34
CA MET A 248 7.25 2.09 11.19
C MET A 248 7.23 3.60 11.52
N ALA A 249 6.13 4.30 11.20
CA ALA A 249 5.98 5.72 11.52
C ALA A 249 5.87 5.95 13.03
N TRP A 250 5.22 5.01 13.72
CA TRP A 250 5.09 5.04 15.18
C TRP A 250 6.44 4.81 15.86
N LEU A 251 7.27 3.92 15.34
CA LEU A 251 8.65 3.74 15.81
C LEU A 251 9.48 5.02 15.58
N ALA A 252 9.45 5.58 14.38
CA ALA A 252 10.19 6.80 14.04
C ALA A 252 9.80 8.01 14.90
N ALA A 253 8.57 8.07 15.41
CA ALA A 253 8.12 9.12 16.32
C ALA A 253 8.65 8.97 17.76
N GLN A 254 9.21 7.82 18.13
CA GLN A 254 9.66 7.50 19.50
C GLN A 254 11.19 7.41 19.66
N THR A 255 11.95 7.58 18.58
CA THR A 255 13.42 7.50 18.60
C THR A 255 14.05 8.66 17.84
N ASN A 256 15.27 9.03 18.22
CA ASN A 256 16.09 9.99 17.49
C ASN A 256 16.92 9.34 16.38
N ALA A 257 17.02 8.00 16.37
CA ALA A 257 17.72 7.27 15.34
C ALA A 257 17.06 7.52 13.97
N MET A 258 17.86 7.79 12.95
CA MET A 258 17.36 8.04 11.60
C MET A 258 17.06 6.73 10.87
N THR A 259 16.14 6.76 9.91
CA THR A 259 15.81 5.61 9.06
C THR A 259 16.06 5.93 7.59
N VAL A 260 16.45 4.92 6.81
CA VAL A 260 16.60 5.05 5.34
C VAL A 260 15.24 5.05 4.63
N ASP A 261 14.22 4.42 5.22
CA ASP A 261 12.87 4.37 4.70
C ASP A 261 11.89 5.14 5.61
N GLY A 262 10.87 5.76 5.02
CA GLY A 262 9.92 6.60 5.73
C GLY A 262 8.50 6.45 5.21
N ASN A 263 7.54 6.54 6.12
CA ASN A 263 6.11 6.41 5.81
C ASN A 263 5.58 7.56 4.93
N TYR A 264 6.25 8.72 4.96
CA TYR A 264 5.89 9.85 4.10
C TYR A 264 6.75 9.88 2.83
N HIS A 265 6.31 9.14 1.82
CA HIS A 265 7.10 8.86 0.61
C HIS A 265 7.45 10.13 -0.19
N SER A 266 6.55 11.11 -0.21
CA SER A 266 6.76 12.38 -0.91
C SER A 266 7.85 13.28 -0.30
N ALA A 267 8.24 13.04 0.95
CA ALA A 267 9.33 13.77 1.61
C ALA A 267 10.69 13.06 1.51
N ARG A 268 10.76 11.95 0.79
CA ARG A 268 12.03 11.24 0.58
C ARG A 268 12.96 12.07 -0.31
N ARG A 269 14.24 12.02 0.02
CA ARG A 269 15.29 12.75 -0.70
C ARG A 269 16.30 11.83 -1.39
N LEU A 270 16.29 10.54 -1.07
CA LEU A 270 17.19 9.56 -1.67
C LEU A 270 16.77 9.31 -3.13
N PRO A 271 17.66 9.55 -4.12
CA PRO A 271 17.37 9.34 -5.53
C PRO A 271 16.78 7.95 -5.81
N GLU A 272 17.27 6.92 -5.12
CA GLU A 272 16.85 5.53 -5.30
C GLU A 272 15.39 5.29 -4.91
N LEU A 273 14.80 6.15 -4.07
CA LEU A 273 13.39 6.10 -3.68
C LEU A 273 12.53 7.14 -4.41
N THR A 274 13.14 8.16 -5.03
CA THR A 274 12.42 9.20 -5.75
C THR A 274 12.32 8.91 -7.24
N THR A 275 13.27 8.20 -7.84
CA THR A 275 13.21 7.82 -9.27
C THR A 275 12.40 6.57 -9.53
N LYS A 276 12.05 5.79 -8.49
CA LYS A 276 11.31 4.54 -8.60
C LYS A 276 9.91 4.66 -8.02
N ALA A 277 8.96 3.96 -8.64
CA ALA A 277 7.56 3.89 -8.24
C ALA A 277 7.32 3.00 -7.00
N ILE A 278 8.16 3.12 -5.98
CA ILE A 278 8.13 2.24 -4.80
C ILE A 278 7.49 2.97 -3.64
N GLU A 279 6.42 2.35 -3.14
CA GLU A 279 5.74 2.85 -1.96
C GLU A 279 6.62 2.71 -0.72
N ARG A 280 7.01 1.51 -0.28
CA ARG A 280 7.89 1.27 0.88
C ARG A 280 8.81 0.08 0.66
N LEU A 281 10.05 0.15 1.16
CA LEU A 281 11.00 -0.96 1.12
C LEU A 281 10.54 -2.11 2.02
N GLU A 282 9.88 -1.79 3.13
CA GLU A 282 9.37 -2.76 4.10
C GLU A 282 8.32 -3.73 3.53
N ASN A 283 7.60 -3.30 2.48
CA ASN A 283 6.59 -4.08 1.76
C ASN A 283 7.09 -4.55 0.38
N SER A 284 8.41 -4.59 0.15
CA SER A 284 9.01 -5.03 -1.11
C SER A 284 8.53 -6.41 -1.55
N LYS A 285 8.26 -7.33 -0.60
CA LYS A 285 7.63 -8.64 -0.85
C LYS A 285 6.35 -8.59 -1.69
N PHE A 286 5.54 -7.54 -1.54
CA PHE A 286 4.24 -7.41 -2.24
C PHE A 286 4.33 -6.60 -3.53
N ARG A 287 5.52 -6.05 -3.84
CA ARG A 287 5.80 -5.28 -5.05
C ARG A 287 6.57 -6.09 -6.08
N GLY A 288 6.57 -7.41 -5.92
CA GLY A 288 7.28 -8.35 -6.79
C GLY A 288 8.78 -8.06 -6.89
N VAL A 289 9.33 -8.26 -8.07
CA VAL A 289 10.78 -8.13 -8.30
C VAL A 289 11.27 -6.68 -8.20
N GLU A 290 10.45 -5.68 -8.53
CA GLU A 290 10.83 -4.27 -8.43
C GLU A 290 11.10 -3.82 -6.98
N GLY A 291 10.20 -4.25 -6.08
CA GLY A 291 10.33 -4.01 -4.65
C GLY A 291 11.59 -4.67 -4.11
N ILE A 292 11.79 -5.95 -4.43
CA ILE A 292 12.92 -6.74 -3.94
C ILE A 292 14.24 -6.22 -4.49
N GLY A 293 14.30 -5.93 -5.79
CA GLY A 293 15.50 -5.39 -6.43
C GLY A 293 15.92 -4.04 -5.86
N SER A 294 14.96 -3.22 -5.40
CA SER A 294 15.28 -1.96 -4.74
C SER A 294 15.72 -2.15 -3.29
N LEU A 295 15.12 -3.09 -2.56
CA LEU A 295 15.62 -3.49 -1.25
C LEU A 295 17.07 -4.01 -1.36
N GLN A 296 17.37 -4.87 -2.34
CA GLN A 296 18.72 -5.40 -2.60
C GLN A 296 19.78 -4.29 -2.72
N GLN A 297 19.45 -3.15 -3.34
CA GLN A 297 20.40 -2.04 -3.48
C GLN A 297 20.82 -1.44 -2.14
N PHE A 298 19.87 -1.26 -1.22
CA PHE A 298 20.15 -0.78 0.14
C PHE A 298 20.93 -1.81 0.97
N LEU A 299 20.66 -3.09 0.75
CA LEU A 299 21.31 -4.18 1.48
C LEU A 299 22.73 -4.49 0.99
N THR A 300 23.04 -4.19 -0.27
CA THR A 300 24.35 -4.48 -0.88
C THR A 300 25.37 -3.37 -0.63
N VAL A 301 24.92 -2.11 -0.50
CA VAL A 301 25.80 -0.94 -0.24
C VAL A 301 25.31 -0.16 0.99
N PRO A 302 25.23 -0.78 2.17
CA PRO A 302 24.73 -0.13 3.38
C PRO A 302 25.58 1.05 3.85
N GLU A 303 26.88 1.04 3.54
CA GLU A 303 27.85 2.07 3.94
C GLU A 303 27.49 3.44 3.36
N LYS A 304 27.00 3.46 2.11
CA LYS A 304 26.50 4.67 1.44
C LYS A 304 25.37 5.35 2.21
N TYR A 305 24.59 4.58 2.95
CA TYR A 305 23.42 5.07 3.68
C TYR A 305 23.64 5.16 5.19
N ASN A 306 24.83 4.79 5.70
CA ASN A 306 25.09 4.58 7.12
C ASN A 306 24.08 3.61 7.76
N LEU A 307 23.58 2.64 6.99
CA LEU A 307 22.55 1.70 7.42
C LEU A 307 23.22 0.52 8.14
N LYS A 308 23.06 0.42 9.46
CA LYS A 308 23.71 -0.63 10.25
C LYS A 308 22.75 -1.68 10.80
N TYR A 309 21.54 -1.29 11.15
CA TYR A 309 20.58 -2.17 11.83
C TYR A 309 19.31 -2.37 11.00
N ILE A 310 18.82 -3.61 10.96
CA ILE A 310 17.55 -3.95 10.33
C ILE A 310 16.69 -4.72 11.34
N PHE A 311 15.49 -4.21 11.57
CA PHE A 311 14.47 -4.87 12.38
C PHE A 311 13.54 -5.65 11.46
N SER A 312 13.66 -6.98 11.48
CA SER A 312 12.85 -7.87 10.66
C SER A 312 11.75 -8.54 11.49
N ASN A 313 10.50 -8.36 11.05
CA ASN A 313 9.33 -9.06 11.56
C ASN A 313 8.84 -10.16 10.60
N ASP A 314 9.25 -10.12 9.33
CA ASP A 314 8.86 -11.11 8.33
C ASP A 314 10.08 -11.95 7.91
N LYS A 315 10.01 -13.26 8.21
CA LYS A 315 11.04 -14.23 7.84
C LYS A 315 11.30 -14.28 6.34
N PHE A 316 10.36 -13.85 5.50
CA PHE A 316 10.56 -13.72 4.06
C PHE A 316 11.91 -13.07 3.76
N TYR A 317 12.30 -11.99 4.46
CA TYR A 317 13.55 -11.27 4.17
C TYR A 317 14.84 -11.89 4.72
N ASP A 318 14.76 -12.96 5.51
CA ASP A 318 15.95 -13.54 6.15
C ASP A 318 17.01 -14.03 5.16
N PRO A 319 16.68 -14.72 4.04
CA PRO A 319 17.67 -15.20 3.09
C PRO A 319 18.44 -14.06 2.43
N ILE A 320 17.75 -13.01 1.96
CA ILE A 320 18.41 -11.87 1.32
C ILE A 320 19.32 -11.14 2.30
N LEU A 321 18.92 -10.98 3.56
CA LEU A 321 19.76 -10.40 4.60
C LEU A 321 21.02 -11.26 4.80
N TYR A 322 20.85 -12.56 5.02
CA TYR A 322 21.95 -13.49 5.21
C TYR A 322 22.93 -13.50 4.03
N PHE A 323 22.41 -13.67 2.81
CA PHE A 323 23.24 -13.77 1.60
C PHE A 323 23.85 -12.44 1.16
N CYS A 324 23.31 -11.30 1.57
CA CYS A 324 23.99 -10.00 1.43
C CYS A 324 24.98 -9.71 2.58
N GLY A 325 25.22 -10.68 3.47
CA GLY A 325 26.19 -10.60 4.57
C GLY A 325 25.73 -9.79 5.78
N TRP A 326 24.42 -9.73 6.04
CA TRP A 326 23.90 -9.25 7.32
C TRP A 326 23.95 -10.39 8.32
N GLN A 327 24.32 -10.09 9.57
CA GLN A 327 24.39 -11.07 10.65
C GLN A 327 23.23 -10.90 11.64
N ARG A 328 22.72 -12.01 12.16
CA ARG A 328 21.74 -11.98 13.25
C ARG A 328 22.44 -11.60 14.54
N LEU A 329 21.99 -10.52 15.17
CA LEU A 329 22.53 -10.06 16.44
C LEU A 329 21.80 -10.73 17.61
N GLN A 330 20.51 -10.41 17.78
CA GLN A 330 19.65 -11.02 18.79
C GLN A 330 18.18 -10.91 18.39
N GLN A 331 17.34 -11.75 18.99
CA GLN A 331 15.89 -11.58 18.97
C GLN A 331 15.48 -10.75 20.19
N LEU A 332 14.77 -9.65 19.95
CA LEU A 332 14.24 -8.81 21.04
C LEU A 332 13.06 -9.52 21.74
N GLU A 333 12.73 -9.09 22.96
CA GLU A 333 11.63 -9.64 23.77
C GLU A 333 10.26 -9.61 23.08
N ASN A 334 10.07 -8.71 22.11
CA ASN A 334 8.86 -8.60 21.31
C ASN A 334 8.84 -9.54 20.09
N GLY A 335 9.83 -10.43 19.94
CA GLY A 335 9.95 -11.39 18.86
C GLY A 335 10.62 -10.86 17.59
N ILE A 336 11.02 -9.59 17.55
CA ILE A 336 11.64 -8.97 16.38
C ILE A 336 13.12 -9.38 16.27
N MET A 337 13.53 -9.83 15.09
CA MET A 337 14.92 -10.17 14.81
C MET A 337 15.72 -8.93 14.43
N VAL A 338 16.84 -8.69 15.13
CA VAL A 338 17.79 -7.63 14.79
C VAL A 338 18.90 -8.21 13.92
N TRP A 339 19.07 -7.60 12.75
CA TRP A 339 20.17 -7.87 11.85
C TRP A 339 21.14 -6.69 11.87
N GLU A 340 22.43 -6.98 11.79
CA GLU A 340 23.51 -6.00 11.81
C GLU A 340 24.40 -6.18 10.57
N ARG A 341 24.92 -5.09 10.04
CA ARG A 341 26.06 -5.08 9.12
C ARG A 341 27.30 -4.52 9.82
N LEU A 342 28.40 -5.26 9.76
CA LEU A 342 29.69 -4.79 10.27
C LEU A 342 30.36 -3.81 9.29
N ASN A 343 31.35 -3.04 9.78
CA ASN A 343 32.13 -2.10 8.99
C ASN A 343 31.33 -0.94 8.34
N VAL A 344 30.11 -0.67 8.82
CA VAL A 344 29.33 0.50 8.41
C VAL A 344 29.74 1.72 9.25
N PRO A 345 30.22 2.82 8.64
CA PRO A 345 30.59 4.01 9.38
C PRO A 345 29.34 4.67 10.02
N PRO A 346 29.46 5.23 11.24
CA PRO A 346 28.39 6.01 11.83
C PRO A 346 28.09 7.23 10.99
N LEU A 347 26.92 7.83 11.23
CA LEU A 347 26.56 9.10 10.63
C LEU A 347 27.61 10.17 10.95
N PRO A 348 27.91 11.07 10.00
CA PRO A 348 28.82 12.19 10.27
C PRO A 348 28.36 12.99 11.49
N ALA A 349 29.30 13.41 12.34
CA ALA A 349 29.01 14.16 13.56
C ALA A 349 28.23 15.47 13.29
N ILE A 350 28.44 16.06 12.09
CA ILE A 350 27.72 17.23 11.62
C ILE A 350 26.90 16.82 10.41
N ILE A 351 25.59 16.69 10.63
CA ILE A 351 24.63 16.44 9.56
C ILE A 351 24.01 17.78 9.19
N PRO A 352 24.06 18.20 7.91
CA PRO A 352 23.34 19.40 7.47
C PRO A 352 21.85 19.15 7.65
N LYS A 353 21.29 19.68 8.74
CA LYS A 353 19.85 19.64 9.01
C LYS A 353 19.25 20.96 8.57
N GLU A 354 18.43 20.90 7.54
CA GLU A 354 17.52 22.00 7.23
C GLU A 354 16.42 21.99 8.28
N ASP A 355 16.59 22.79 9.33
CA ASP A 355 15.52 22.93 10.31
C ASP A 355 14.43 23.84 9.77
N VAL A 356 13.18 23.42 9.98
CA VAL A 356 12.02 24.22 9.60
C VAL A 356 11.90 25.37 10.61
N PRO A 357 11.76 26.63 10.15
CA PRO A 357 11.57 27.77 11.05
C PRO A 357 10.46 27.56 12.09
N VAL A 358 10.69 28.06 13.30
CA VAL A 358 9.77 27.90 14.44
C VAL A 358 8.35 28.38 14.11
N TYR A 359 8.20 29.48 13.38
CA TYR A 359 6.89 29.99 12.99
C TYR A 359 6.10 28.99 12.13
N LEU A 360 6.75 28.26 11.20
CA LEU A 360 6.09 27.23 10.39
C LEU A 360 5.68 26.04 11.25
N LYS A 361 6.51 25.63 12.22
CA LYS A 361 6.18 24.56 13.18
C LYS A 361 4.92 24.92 13.98
N ILE A 362 4.85 26.15 14.50
CA ILE A 362 3.68 26.66 15.23
C ILE A 362 2.46 26.71 14.30
N MET A 363 2.61 27.22 13.08
CA MET A 363 1.51 27.25 12.10
C MET A 363 0.96 25.85 11.82
N TRP A 364 1.83 24.87 11.57
CA TRP A 364 1.45 23.47 11.33
C TRP A 364 0.73 22.83 12.52
N GLY A 365 1.18 23.09 13.75
CA GLY A 365 0.58 22.53 14.96
C GLY A 365 -0.74 23.21 15.38
N THR A 366 -0.91 24.50 15.06
CA THR A 366 -2.02 25.31 15.59
C THR A 366 -3.13 25.56 14.56
N ILE A 367 -2.81 25.92 13.31
CA ILE A 367 -3.79 26.37 12.32
C ILE A 367 -4.83 25.28 12.01
N PRO A 368 -4.47 24.03 11.66
CA PRO A 368 -5.47 23.01 11.34
C PRO A 368 -6.40 22.71 12.52
N VAL A 369 -5.84 22.55 13.72
CA VAL A 369 -6.59 22.22 14.94
C VAL A 369 -7.53 23.38 15.33
N LEU A 370 -7.02 24.61 15.36
CA LEU A 370 -7.84 25.80 15.64
C LEU A 370 -8.94 25.97 14.61
N THR A 371 -8.68 25.71 13.33
CA THR A 371 -9.69 25.84 12.27
C THR A 371 -10.85 24.87 12.49
N VAL A 372 -10.55 23.61 12.82
CA VAL A 372 -11.58 22.60 13.13
C VAL A 372 -12.33 22.99 14.40
N LEU A 373 -11.63 23.40 15.47
CA LEU A 373 -12.26 23.84 16.72
C LEU A 373 -13.15 25.06 16.52
N LEU A 374 -12.68 26.09 15.80
CA LEU A 374 -13.46 27.28 15.48
C LEU A 374 -14.69 26.92 14.65
N ALA A 375 -14.55 26.07 13.63
CA ALA A 375 -15.68 25.59 12.85
C ALA A 375 -16.70 24.85 13.72
N PHE A 376 -16.24 23.97 14.61
CA PHE A 376 -17.09 23.23 15.54
C PHE A 376 -17.83 24.14 16.52
N PHE A 377 -17.10 25.04 17.19
CA PHE A 377 -17.67 26.00 18.15
C PHE A 377 -18.65 26.97 17.49
N LEU A 378 -18.34 27.51 16.31
CA LEU A 378 -19.25 28.41 15.60
C LEU A 378 -20.56 27.71 15.24
N ASN A 379 -20.50 26.46 14.76
CA ASN A 379 -21.69 25.69 14.39
C ASN A 379 -22.52 25.27 15.62
N ILE A 380 -21.88 24.77 16.69
CA ILE A 380 -22.60 24.28 17.88
C ILE A 380 -23.11 25.43 18.74
N ARG A 381 -22.35 26.52 18.90
CA ARG A 381 -22.80 27.70 19.66
C ARG A 381 -24.14 28.21 19.16
N LEU A 382 -24.37 28.22 17.85
CA LEU A 382 -25.63 28.65 17.24
C LEU A 382 -26.80 27.73 17.63
N LEU A 383 -26.58 26.42 17.64
CA LEU A 383 -27.59 25.44 18.07
C LEU A 383 -27.86 25.53 19.58
N TRP A 384 -26.80 25.64 20.37
CA TRP A 384 -26.88 25.65 21.82
C TRP A 384 -27.51 26.95 22.35
N PHE A 385 -27.15 28.11 21.79
CA PHE A 385 -27.77 29.40 22.13
C PHE A 385 -29.28 29.43 21.84
N ARG A 386 -29.75 28.66 20.85
CA ARG A 386 -31.19 28.51 20.58
C ARG A 386 -31.86 27.51 21.50
N ALA A 387 -31.23 26.37 21.77
CA ALA A 387 -31.78 25.35 22.66
C ALA A 387 -31.89 25.85 24.12
N THR A 388 -31.00 26.76 24.54
CA THR A 388 -30.91 27.25 25.94
C THR A 388 -31.70 28.53 26.22
N LYS A 389 -32.14 29.28 25.20
CA LYS A 389 -32.98 30.46 25.42
C LYS A 389 -34.45 30.05 25.64
N GLN A 390 -34.99 30.48 26.77
CA GLN A 390 -36.41 30.31 27.15
C GLN A 390 -37.41 31.03 26.22
N LYS A 391 -36.98 32.06 25.47
CA LYS A 391 -37.81 32.75 24.48
C LYS A 391 -37.63 32.11 23.11
N GLN A 392 -38.73 31.69 22.48
CA GLN A 392 -38.76 31.30 21.07
C GLN A 392 -38.17 32.43 20.22
N LEU A 393 -36.94 32.23 19.75
CA LEU A 393 -36.36 33.09 18.73
C LEU A 393 -37.16 32.88 17.43
N PRO A 394 -37.42 33.93 16.63
CA PRO A 394 -38.06 33.75 15.33
C PRO A 394 -37.25 32.75 14.51
N GLU A 395 -37.94 31.87 13.78
CA GLU A 395 -37.24 30.92 12.92
C GLU A 395 -36.33 31.71 11.96
N PRO A 396 -35.08 31.30 11.82
CA PRO A 396 -34.14 32.03 10.98
C PRO A 396 -34.60 32.05 9.52
N ALA A 397 -34.22 33.11 8.81
CA ALA A 397 -34.53 33.27 7.38
C ALA A 397 -34.12 32.05 6.52
N TYR A 398 -33.10 31.27 6.92
CA TYR A 398 -32.69 30.05 6.22
C TYR A 398 -33.62 28.83 6.42
N MET A 399 -34.45 28.82 7.47
CA MET A 399 -35.55 27.84 7.64
C MET A 399 -36.78 28.26 6.83
N PHE A 400 -36.92 29.56 6.53
CA PHE A 400 -38.08 30.14 5.87
C PHE A 400 -38.04 30.11 4.33
N SER A 401 -36.98 29.62 3.70
CA SER A 401 -36.91 29.61 2.24
C SER A 401 -37.11 28.19 1.67
N TRP A 402 -38.11 28.11 0.79
CA TRP A 402 -38.65 26.96 0.06
C TRP A 402 -39.84 26.28 0.75
N LYS A 403 -41.06 26.59 0.26
CA LYS A 403 -42.28 25.80 0.54
C LYS A 403 -41.93 24.32 0.59
N LYS A 404 -42.31 23.63 1.69
CA LYS A 404 -42.25 22.17 1.77
C LYS A 404 -42.85 21.63 0.46
N PRO A 405 -42.13 20.84 -0.34
CA PRO A 405 -42.68 20.37 -1.59
C PRO A 405 -43.90 19.50 -1.26
N GLU A 406 -45.07 19.96 -1.66
CA GLU A 406 -46.34 19.38 -1.24
C GLU A 406 -46.61 18.03 -1.93
N HIS A 407 -45.90 17.72 -3.02
CA HIS A 407 -46.13 16.51 -3.82
C HIS A 407 -44.82 15.90 -4.33
N PHE A 408 -44.57 14.65 -3.95
CA PHE A 408 -43.46 13.88 -4.48
C PHE A 408 -43.80 13.37 -5.89
N ARG A 409 -42.91 13.59 -6.87
CA ARG A 409 -43.17 13.20 -8.25
C ARG A 409 -43.23 11.66 -8.40
N PRO A 410 -44.35 11.07 -8.85
CA PRO A 410 -44.48 9.61 -8.96
C PRO A 410 -43.45 8.97 -9.91
N GLY A 411 -43.10 9.67 -10.99
CA GLY A 411 -42.07 9.22 -11.94
C GLY A 411 -40.68 9.08 -11.30
N LEU A 412 -40.35 9.91 -10.31
CA LEU A 412 -39.09 9.82 -9.58
C LEU A 412 -39.05 8.62 -8.62
N ILE A 413 -40.20 8.24 -8.06
CA ILE A 413 -40.33 7.00 -7.27
C ILE A 413 -40.03 5.80 -8.17
N ASN A 414 -40.68 5.73 -9.34
CA ASN A 414 -40.44 4.67 -10.31
C ASN A 414 -38.97 4.62 -10.76
N LEU A 415 -38.37 5.78 -11.08
CA LEU A 415 -36.97 5.85 -11.50
C LEU A 415 -36.02 5.33 -10.42
N ASN A 416 -36.20 5.73 -9.16
CA ASN A 416 -35.39 5.22 -8.06
C ASN A 416 -35.62 3.74 -7.81
N GLN A 417 -36.84 3.23 -7.96
CA GLN A 417 -37.14 1.79 -7.81
C GLN A 417 -36.46 0.97 -8.92
N VAL A 418 -36.54 1.41 -10.17
CA VAL A 418 -35.87 0.75 -11.31
C VAL A 418 -34.35 0.79 -11.12
N TRP A 419 -33.80 1.93 -10.72
CA TRP A 419 -32.39 2.07 -10.41
C TRP A 419 -31.96 1.17 -9.26
N ALA A 420 -32.72 1.15 -8.16
CA ALA A 420 -32.42 0.29 -7.02
C ALA A 420 -32.49 -1.19 -7.41
N LEU A 421 -33.46 -1.60 -8.23
CA LEU A 421 -33.52 -2.95 -8.78
C LEU A 421 -32.29 -3.27 -9.64
N LEU A 422 -31.88 -2.35 -10.52
CA LEU A 422 -30.68 -2.52 -11.34
C LEU A 422 -29.41 -2.66 -10.48
N VAL A 423 -29.25 -1.81 -9.46
CA VAL A 423 -28.13 -1.91 -8.50
C VAL A 423 -28.18 -3.23 -7.75
N LEU A 424 -29.36 -3.67 -7.28
CA LEU A 424 -29.53 -4.97 -6.64
C LEU A 424 -29.15 -6.13 -7.57
N LEU A 425 -29.55 -6.07 -8.85
CA LEU A 425 -29.19 -7.09 -9.84
C LEU A 425 -27.68 -7.13 -10.11
N ILE A 426 -27.03 -5.96 -10.21
CA ILE A 426 -25.56 -5.88 -10.36
C ILE A 426 -24.87 -6.43 -9.12
N LEU A 427 -25.31 -6.06 -7.92
CA LEU A 427 -24.75 -6.57 -6.67
C LEU A 427 -25.00 -8.07 -6.49
N ALA A 428 -26.18 -8.56 -6.86
CA ALA A 428 -26.51 -9.99 -6.84
C ALA A 428 -25.68 -10.77 -7.86
N TYR A 429 -25.50 -10.24 -9.06
CA TYR A 429 -24.63 -10.83 -10.08
C TYR A 429 -23.16 -10.82 -9.63
N GLY A 430 -22.67 -9.70 -9.10
CA GLY A 430 -21.31 -9.58 -8.56
C GLY A 430 -21.09 -10.51 -7.36
N GLY A 431 -22.05 -10.58 -6.44
CA GLY A 431 -22.04 -11.51 -5.32
C GLY A 431 -22.11 -12.97 -5.76
N TYR A 432 -22.90 -13.29 -6.79
CA TYR A 432 -22.96 -14.62 -7.39
C TYR A 432 -21.63 -14.98 -8.04
N LYS A 433 -21.06 -14.10 -8.87
CA LYS A 433 -19.74 -14.29 -9.49
C LYS A 433 -18.65 -14.48 -8.42
N PHE A 434 -18.63 -13.63 -7.40
CA PHE A 434 -17.74 -13.75 -6.26
C PHE A 434 -17.91 -15.10 -5.54
N TYR A 435 -19.15 -15.55 -5.31
CA TYR A 435 -19.41 -16.87 -4.76
C TYR A 435 -18.91 -18.00 -5.67
N LEU A 436 -19.10 -17.88 -6.99
CA LEU A 436 -18.62 -18.88 -7.94
C LEU A 436 -17.09 -18.97 -8.00
N GLU A 437 -16.40 -17.85 -7.86
CA GLU A 437 -14.93 -17.77 -7.90
C GLU A 437 -14.30 -18.16 -6.55
N ASN A 438 -14.94 -17.80 -5.43
CA ASN A 438 -14.41 -18.05 -4.08
C ASN A 438 -14.92 -19.33 -3.42
N ASN A 439 -15.90 -20.03 -4.00
CA ASN A 439 -16.27 -21.36 -3.51
C ASN A 439 -15.14 -22.34 -3.83
N ALA A 440 -14.32 -22.59 -2.81
CA ALA A 440 -13.05 -23.29 -2.92
C ALA A 440 -13.15 -24.64 -3.63
N GLN A 441 -14.19 -25.44 -3.38
CA GLN A 441 -14.23 -26.85 -3.86
C GLN A 441 -15.26 -27.10 -4.98
N ARG A 442 -15.78 -26.04 -5.61
CA ARG A 442 -16.84 -26.17 -6.62
C ARG A 442 -16.37 -26.81 -7.93
N SER A 443 -15.14 -26.50 -8.35
CA SER A 443 -14.54 -26.97 -9.61
C SER A 443 -13.11 -27.44 -9.37
N PRO A 444 -12.52 -28.24 -10.29
CA PRO A 444 -11.12 -28.63 -10.20
C PRO A 444 -10.18 -27.41 -10.14
N GLU A 445 -10.47 -26.38 -10.92
CA GLU A 445 -9.68 -25.15 -10.96
C GLU A 445 -9.76 -24.37 -9.64
N ASN A 446 -10.95 -24.25 -9.05
CA ASN A 446 -11.16 -23.54 -7.79
C ASN A 446 -10.40 -24.20 -6.64
N VAL A 447 -10.41 -25.54 -6.55
CA VAL A 447 -9.76 -26.23 -5.42
C VAL A 447 -8.26 -26.15 -5.53
N VAL A 448 -7.71 -26.20 -6.74
CA VAL A 448 -6.28 -25.94 -6.98
C VAL A 448 -5.94 -24.53 -6.51
N ARG A 449 -6.66 -23.51 -6.99
CA ARG A 449 -6.38 -22.12 -6.58
C ARG A 449 -6.49 -21.93 -5.07
N ALA A 450 -7.53 -22.47 -4.45
CA ALA A 450 -7.74 -22.37 -3.00
C ALA A 450 -6.64 -23.08 -2.19
N TYR A 451 -6.16 -24.23 -2.68
CA TYR A 451 -5.04 -24.95 -2.07
C TYR A 451 -3.74 -24.14 -2.10
N TYR A 452 -3.37 -23.61 -3.26
CA TYR A 452 -2.15 -22.81 -3.39
C TYR A 452 -2.25 -21.44 -2.70
N ASP A 453 -3.44 -20.83 -2.63
CA ASP A 453 -3.73 -19.64 -1.82
C ASP A 453 -3.49 -19.93 -0.32
N ALA A 454 -4.06 -21.02 0.20
CA ALA A 454 -3.86 -21.41 1.59
C ALA A 454 -2.38 -21.72 1.90
N LEU A 455 -1.65 -22.35 0.97
CA LEU A 455 -0.21 -22.56 1.11
C LEU A 455 0.58 -21.24 1.15
N ASP A 456 0.27 -20.30 0.26
CA ASP A 456 0.94 -19.00 0.19
C ASP A 456 0.72 -18.14 1.45
N PHE A 457 -0.47 -18.22 2.06
CA PHE A 457 -0.76 -17.59 3.35
C PHE A 457 -0.34 -18.40 4.58
N LYS A 458 0.25 -19.59 4.37
CA LYS A 458 0.70 -20.52 5.43
C LYS A 458 -0.46 -21.00 6.33
N GLU A 459 -1.66 -21.06 5.78
CA GLU A 459 -2.87 -21.58 6.42
C GLU A 459 -2.94 -23.11 6.21
N PHE A 460 -2.01 -23.85 6.81
CA PHE A 460 -1.83 -25.29 6.52
C PHE A 460 -3.06 -26.16 6.85
N GLU A 461 -3.83 -25.81 7.88
CA GLU A 461 -5.09 -26.51 8.20
C GLU A 461 -6.12 -26.35 7.07
N ARG A 462 -6.21 -25.13 6.51
CA ARG A 462 -7.08 -24.85 5.37
C ARG A 462 -6.59 -25.55 4.11
N ALA A 463 -5.28 -25.55 3.86
CA ALA A 463 -4.68 -26.27 2.73
C ALA A 463 -4.94 -27.79 2.83
N HIS A 464 -4.76 -28.38 4.02
CA HIS A 464 -5.07 -29.79 4.29
C HIS A 464 -6.54 -30.13 4.01
N SER A 465 -7.47 -29.24 4.35
CA SER A 465 -8.91 -29.47 4.12
C SER A 465 -9.32 -29.62 2.65
N TYR A 466 -8.44 -29.22 1.71
CA TYR A 466 -8.65 -29.36 0.27
C TYR A 466 -8.08 -30.66 -0.30
N LEU A 467 -7.34 -31.43 0.51
CA LEU A 467 -6.90 -32.77 0.17
C LEU A 467 -8.02 -33.79 0.34
N LEU A 468 -7.96 -34.87 -0.42
CA LEU A 468 -8.92 -35.97 -0.37
C LEU A 468 -9.01 -36.58 1.04
N PRO A 469 -10.14 -36.51 1.75
CA PRO A 469 -10.25 -37.04 3.12
C PRO A 469 -10.04 -38.55 3.20
N SER A 470 -10.49 -39.29 2.17
CA SER A 470 -10.35 -40.74 2.07
C SER A 470 -8.91 -41.21 1.81
N SER A 471 -7.97 -40.30 1.51
CA SER A 471 -6.54 -40.63 1.35
C SER A 471 -5.85 -41.05 2.66
N GLY A 472 -6.43 -40.69 3.81
CA GLY A 472 -5.89 -41.07 5.13
C GLY A 472 -4.67 -40.26 5.60
N VAL A 473 -4.30 -39.17 4.91
CA VAL A 473 -3.20 -38.29 5.35
C VAL A 473 -3.68 -37.44 6.54
N SER A 474 -3.11 -37.68 7.72
CA SER A 474 -3.39 -36.85 8.90
C SER A 474 -2.84 -35.43 8.74
N LEU A 475 -3.41 -34.47 9.47
CA LEU A 475 -2.93 -33.09 9.47
C LEU A 475 -1.45 -33.02 9.90
N ASP A 476 -1.07 -33.76 10.94
CA ASP A 476 0.31 -33.81 11.44
C ASP A 476 1.29 -34.32 10.36
N GLN A 477 0.90 -35.37 9.64
CA GLN A 477 1.70 -35.92 8.55
C GLN A 477 1.81 -34.92 7.40
N TYR A 478 0.72 -34.25 7.04
CA TYR A 478 0.74 -33.21 6.01
C TYR A 478 1.65 -32.04 6.39
N MET A 479 1.56 -31.55 7.62
CA MET A 479 2.42 -30.47 8.10
C MET A 479 3.90 -30.88 8.08
N LEU A 480 4.21 -32.12 8.47
CA LEU A 480 5.55 -32.67 8.38
C LEU A 480 6.04 -32.71 6.92
N GLU A 481 5.24 -33.26 6.00
CA GLU A 481 5.58 -33.33 4.58
C GLU A 481 5.86 -31.95 4.00
N VAL A 482 4.95 -30.98 4.21
CA VAL A 482 5.12 -29.59 3.73
C VAL A 482 6.38 -28.94 4.31
N SER A 483 6.72 -29.21 5.58
CA SER A 483 7.93 -28.67 6.21
C SER A 483 9.22 -29.22 5.60
N VAL A 484 9.19 -30.46 5.09
CA VAL A 484 10.36 -31.17 4.55
C VAL A 484 10.52 -30.92 3.04
N THR A 485 9.43 -31.00 2.27
CA THR A 485 9.51 -30.97 0.79
C THR A 485 9.69 -29.57 0.20
N ASP A 486 9.14 -28.54 0.85
CA ASP A 486 9.09 -27.19 0.29
C ASP A 486 9.94 -26.18 1.08
N GLY A 487 10.87 -26.61 1.94
CA GLY A 487 11.60 -25.79 2.92
C GLY A 487 11.86 -24.31 2.57
N ILE A 488 12.43 -24.03 1.39
CA ILE A 488 12.68 -22.65 0.91
C ILE A 488 11.38 -21.94 0.47
N LEU A 489 10.53 -22.60 -0.31
CA LEU A 489 9.28 -22.03 -0.83
C LEU A 489 8.24 -21.80 0.27
N SER A 490 8.05 -22.78 1.14
CA SER A 490 7.14 -22.73 2.28
C SER A 490 7.55 -21.63 3.29
N SER A 491 8.86 -21.41 3.46
CA SER A 491 9.37 -20.46 4.46
C SER A 491 9.55 -19.05 3.88
N TYR A 492 10.06 -18.93 2.66
CA TYR A 492 10.65 -17.70 2.11
C TYR A 492 10.10 -17.29 0.74
N ALA A 493 9.05 -17.91 0.23
CA ALA A 493 8.45 -17.47 -1.03
C ALA A 493 7.08 -16.82 -0.84
N LYS A 494 6.68 -16.06 -1.86
CA LYS A 494 5.34 -15.55 -2.08
C LYS A 494 4.86 -16.02 -3.45
N LEU A 495 3.64 -16.52 -3.54
CA LEU A 495 3.02 -16.86 -4.82
C LEU A 495 2.69 -15.54 -5.56
N ASP A 496 3.26 -15.39 -6.74
CA ASP A 496 3.01 -14.24 -7.61
C ASP A 496 1.86 -14.51 -8.58
N SER A 497 1.90 -15.67 -9.24
CA SER A 497 0.85 -16.08 -10.16
C SER A 497 0.69 -17.60 -10.24
N ILE A 498 -0.53 -18.02 -10.60
CA ILE A 498 -0.90 -19.43 -10.81
C ILE A 498 -1.75 -19.56 -12.08
N GLY A 499 -1.25 -20.35 -13.03
CA GLY A 499 -1.98 -20.86 -14.18
C GLY A 499 -2.44 -22.29 -13.92
N VAL A 500 -3.70 -22.58 -14.22
CA VAL A 500 -4.28 -23.93 -14.08
C VAL A 500 -4.87 -24.33 -15.42
N GLU A 501 -4.31 -25.36 -16.04
CA GLU A 501 -4.77 -25.91 -17.31
C GLU A 501 -5.34 -27.31 -17.08
N LEU A 502 -6.60 -27.53 -17.47
CA LEU A 502 -7.23 -28.84 -17.36
C LEU A 502 -6.80 -29.72 -18.54
N VAL A 503 -5.92 -30.67 -18.29
CA VAL A 503 -5.41 -31.63 -19.29
C VAL A 503 -6.49 -32.65 -19.66
N SER A 504 -7.26 -33.09 -18.65
CA SER A 504 -8.41 -33.97 -18.85
C SER A 504 -9.42 -33.73 -17.74
N SER A 505 -10.71 -33.69 -18.07
CA SER A 505 -11.78 -33.49 -17.09
C SER A 505 -12.95 -34.42 -17.39
N SER A 506 -13.45 -35.07 -16.35
CA SER A 506 -14.68 -35.87 -16.33
C SER A 506 -15.54 -35.44 -15.14
N ASP A 507 -16.74 -35.99 -14.99
CA ASP A 507 -17.64 -35.61 -13.88
C ASP A 507 -17.10 -35.97 -12.48
N LEU A 508 -16.19 -36.95 -12.39
CA LEU A 508 -15.65 -37.48 -11.13
C LEU A 508 -14.14 -37.30 -10.96
N MET A 509 -13.39 -37.20 -12.06
CA MET A 509 -11.94 -37.08 -12.03
C MET A 509 -11.46 -36.00 -13.00
N ALA A 510 -10.45 -35.25 -12.59
CA ALA A 510 -9.77 -34.28 -13.43
C ALA A 510 -8.27 -34.35 -13.23
N ARG A 511 -7.52 -33.96 -14.25
CA ARG A 511 -6.07 -33.80 -14.21
C ARG A 511 -5.74 -32.38 -14.63
N ALA A 512 -5.06 -31.66 -13.76
CA ALA A 512 -4.64 -30.29 -14.00
C ALA A 512 -3.12 -30.22 -14.16
N ALA A 513 -2.65 -29.48 -15.14
CA ALA A 513 -1.29 -28.95 -15.18
C ALA A 513 -1.31 -27.57 -14.49
N ILE A 514 -0.43 -27.40 -13.52
CA ILE A 514 -0.39 -26.24 -12.66
C ILE A 514 0.95 -25.56 -12.88
N HIS A 515 0.91 -24.30 -13.31
CA HIS A 515 2.07 -23.46 -13.53
C HIS A 515 2.10 -22.38 -12.47
N THR A 516 3.03 -22.45 -11.53
CA THR A 516 3.17 -21.47 -10.45
C THR A 516 4.45 -20.67 -10.59
N VAL A 517 4.35 -19.36 -10.38
CA VAL A 517 5.49 -18.46 -10.26
C VAL A 517 5.60 -18.02 -8.82
N TRP A 518 6.71 -18.35 -8.18
CA TRP A 518 7.02 -18.01 -6.80
C TRP A 518 8.14 -16.99 -6.77
N ILE A 519 7.95 -15.92 -6.02
CA ILE A 519 8.97 -14.91 -5.79
C ILE A 519 9.61 -15.19 -4.43
N THR A 520 10.93 -15.40 -4.44
CA THR A 520 11.76 -15.41 -3.23
C THR A 520 12.53 -14.08 -3.14
N PRO A 521 13.14 -13.77 -1.99
CA PRO A 521 14.00 -12.59 -1.86
C PRO A 521 15.23 -12.58 -2.77
N LEU A 522 15.64 -13.75 -3.28
CA LEU A 522 16.84 -13.91 -4.09
C LEU A 522 16.50 -14.00 -5.57
N GLU A 523 15.53 -14.85 -5.90
CA GLU A 523 15.17 -15.19 -7.29
C GLU A 523 13.68 -15.55 -7.46
N THR A 524 13.26 -15.68 -8.72
CA THR A 524 11.93 -16.17 -9.08
C THR A 524 12.01 -17.65 -9.44
N ILE A 525 11.18 -18.47 -8.81
CA ILE A 525 11.10 -19.91 -9.02
C ILE A 525 9.83 -20.23 -9.80
N ARG A 526 9.99 -20.82 -11.00
CA ARG A 526 8.87 -21.31 -11.83
C ARG A 526 8.74 -22.81 -11.64
N LYS A 527 7.57 -23.28 -11.21
CA LYS A 527 7.25 -24.71 -11.07
C LYS A 527 6.09 -25.07 -11.99
N SER A 528 6.20 -26.25 -12.60
CA SER A 528 5.12 -26.86 -13.38
C SER A 528 4.88 -28.28 -12.87
N GLU A 529 3.68 -28.55 -12.37
CA GLU A 529 3.34 -29.82 -11.75
C GLU A 529 2.00 -30.33 -12.29
N SER A 530 1.85 -31.65 -12.39
CA SER A 530 0.57 -32.26 -12.74
C SER A 530 -0.09 -32.82 -11.48
N ARG A 531 -1.33 -32.41 -11.21
CA ARG A 531 -2.12 -32.89 -10.08
C ARG A 531 -3.35 -33.64 -10.55
N GLN A 532 -3.70 -34.70 -9.84
CA GLN A 532 -4.95 -35.41 -10.02
C GLN A 532 -5.96 -34.91 -9.00
N LEU A 533 -7.20 -34.79 -9.44
CA LEU A 533 -8.33 -34.29 -8.67
C LEU A 533 -9.48 -35.27 -8.77
N VAL A 534 -10.20 -35.42 -7.67
CA VAL A 534 -11.38 -36.28 -7.58
C VAL A 534 -12.53 -35.51 -6.95
N LYS A 535 -13.74 -35.82 -7.41
CA LYS A 535 -14.97 -35.30 -6.83
C LYS A 535 -15.59 -36.33 -5.90
N GLU A 536 -15.69 -35.99 -4.62
CA GLU A 536 -16.43 -36.78 -3.63
C GLU A 536 -17.66 -35.97 -3.19
N GLY A 537 -18.86 -36.52 -3.41
CA GLY A 537 -20.11 -35.80 -3.20
C GLY A 537 -20.24 -34.57 -4.10
N SER A 538 -20.38 -33.38 -3.49
CA SER A 538 -20.49 -32.11 -4.21
C SER A 538 -19.16 -31.37 -4.37
N SER A 539 -18.08 -31.85 -3.76
CA SER A 539 -16.82 -31.12 -3.61
C SER A 539 -15.67 -31.80 -4.36
N TRP A 540 -14.83 -30.99 -4.97
CA TRP A 540 -13.56 -31.41 -5.57
C TRP A 540 -12.44 -31.36 -4.54
N TYR A 541 -11.53 -32.33 -4.62
CA TYR A 541 -10.38 -32.49 -3.75
C TYR A 541 -9.12 -32.78 -4.57
N LEU A 542 -7.96 -32.37 -4.05
CA LEU A 542 -6.67 -32.79 -4.59
C LEU A 542 -6.30 -34.16 -4.02
N ILE A 543 -5.82 -35.05 -4.88
CA ILE A 543 -5.19 -36.29 -4.44
C ILE A 543 -3.80 -35.93 -3.92
N PRO A 544 -3.46 -36.25 -2.65
CA PRO A 544 -2.12 -36.01 -2.12
C PRO A 544 -1.07 -36.74 -2.96
N ASN A 545 0.11 -36.14 -3.10
CA ASN A 545 1.22 -36.88 -3.69
C ASN A 545 1.60 -38.02 -2.75
N PRO A 546 2.06 -39.16 -3.30
CA PRO A 546 2.66 -40.19 -2.45
C PRO A 546 3.88 -39.57 -1.73
N PRO A 547 4.06 -39.85 -0.43
CA PRO A 547 5.19 -39.31 0.32
C PRO A 547 6.49 -39.78 -0.33
N GLN A 548 7.45 -38.87 -0.50
CA GLN A 548 8.78 -39.24 -0.96
C GLN A 548 9.45 -40.02 0.17
N ARG A 549 9.59 -41.33 -0.02
CA ARG A 549 10.22 -42.23 0.96
C ARG A 549 11.72 -42.32 0.81
N ASP A 550 12.31 -41.50 -0.07
CA ASP A 550 13.75 -41.46 -0.26
C ASP A 550 14.39 -40.87 0.99
N ILE A 551 14.86 -41.77 1.86
CA ILE A 551 15.71 -41.40 2.96
C ILE A 551 17.10 -41.16 2.34
N PRO A 552 17.73 -39.99 2.56
CA PRO A 552 19.09 -39.80 2.10
C PRO A 552 19.98 -40.92 2.65
N PRO A 553 20.90 -41.48 1.84
CA PRO A 553 21.78 -42.56 2.28
C PRO A 553 22.57 -42.15 3.54
N ASP A 554 22.93 -40.87 3.63
CA ASP A 554 23.55 -40.25 4.80
C ASP A 554 22.48 -39.60 5.70
N GLN A 555 21.99 -40.36 6.68
CA GLN A 555 21.05 -39.85 7.69
C GLN A 555 21.73 -39.01 8.77
N LEU A 556 23.04 -39.21 8.95
CA LEU A 556 23.84 -38.52 9.94
C LEU A 556 24.92 -37.71 9.24
N LEU A 557 24.72 -36.39 9.23
CA LEU A 557 25.76 -35.44 8.84
C LEU A 557 26.51 -35.03 10.10
N THR A 558 27.71 -35.57 10.30
CA THR A 558 28.61 -35.07 11.34
C THR A 558 29.32 -33.83 10.83
N SER A 559 28.92 -32.67 11.34
CA SER A 559 29.57 -31.39 11.07
C SER A 559 30.33 -30.95 12.31
N ASN A 560 31.66 -30.81 12.20
CA ASN A 560 32.46 -30.16 13.23
C ASN A 560 32.37 -28.65 13.01
N THR A 561 31.40 -27.98 13.62
CA THR A 561 31.27 -26.52 13.55
C THR A 561 32.13 -25.85 14.61
N THR A 562 33.09 -25.04 14.18
CA THR A 562 33.82 -24.15 15.09
C THR A 562 33.01 -22.87 15.32
N SER A 563 32.42 -22.74 16.51
CA SER A 563 31.72 -21.53 16.93
C SER A 563 32.68 -20.53 17.56
N PHE A 564 32.67 -19.29 17.06
CA PHE A 564 33.44 -18.19 17.61
C PHE A 564 32.54 -17.35 18.50
N TYR A 565 32.85 -17.29 19.80
CA TYR A 565 32.16 -16.43 20.76
C TYR A 565 33.08 -15.29 21.14
N ASN A 566 32.57 -14.07 21.04
CA ASN A 566 33.24 -12.92 21.61
C ASN A 566 32.90 -12.86 23.11
N HIS A 567 33.90 -12.97 23.98
CA HIS A 567 33.70 -12.85 25.43
C HIS A 567 33.38 -11.42 25.88
N GLY A 568 33.39 -10.45 24.95
CA GLY A 568 33.22 -9.04 25.23
C GLY A 568 34.48 -8.49 25.91
N ARG A 569 35.30 -7.72 25.18
CA ARG A 569 36.42 -7.00 25.81
C ARG A 569 36.00 -5.73 26.53
N ARG A 570 34.76 -5.28 26.28
CA ARG A 570 34.23 -4.04 26.84
C ARG A 570 34.21 -4.14 28.36
N LYS A 571 35.08 -3.37 29.01
CA LYS A 571 34.98 -3.12 30.44
C LYS A 571 33.60 -2.53 30.72
N ILE A 572 32.96 -2.91 31.82
CA ILE A 572 31.68 -2.33 32.23
C ILE A 572 31.95 -0.86 32.58
N THR A 573 31.74 0.04 31.62
CA THR A 573 31.94 1.47 31.77
C THR A 573 30.81 2.23 31.08
N THR A 574 30.59 3.47 31.52
CA THR A 574 29.67 4.41 30.88
C THR A 574 30.34 5.22 29.76
N GLN A 575 31.64 5.01 29.50
CA GLN A 575 32.39 5.71 28.46
C GLN A 575 32.26 5.02 27.10
N GLN A 576 32.56 5.76 26.04
CA GLN A 576 32.54 5.27 24.66
C GLN A 576 33.55 4.13 24.46
N THR A 577 33.29 3.26 23.48
CA THR A 577 34.19 2.17 23.07
C THR A 577 35.62 2.68 22.89
N TYR A 578 36.57 2.16 23.67
CA TYR A 578 37.97 2.53 23.50
C TYR A 578 38.58 1.77 22.32
N ASN A 579 39.70 2.25 21.77
CA ASN A 579 40.42 1.53 20.72
C ASN A 579 40.82 0.11 21.15
N GLU A 580 41.06 -0.12 22.45
CA GLU A 580 41.36 -1.47 23.00
C GLU A 580 40.15 -2.43 22.96
N ASP A 581 38.93 -1.90 22.84
CA ASP A 581 37.70 -2.68 22.72
C ASP A 581 37.39 -3.07 21.25
N VAL A 582 38.08 -2.47 20.28
CA VAL A 582 37.91 -2.73 18.84
C VAL A 582 38.73 -3.96 18.44
N LEU A 583 38.09 -4.92 17.77
CA LEU A 583 38.77 -6.08 17.23
C LEU A 583 39.66 -5.69 16.05
N GLU A 584 40.84 -6.30 15.94
CA GLU A 584 41.68 -6.17 14.75
C GLU A 584 40.91 -6.71 13.53
N GLN A 585 41.04 -6.01 12.41
CA GLN A 585 40.41 -6.42 11.15
C GLN A 585 41.14 -7.64 10.57
N PRO A 586 40.41 -8.70 10.18
CA PRO A 586 41.02 -9.88 9.59
C PRO A 586 41.73 -9.59 8.26
N VAL A 587 42.77 -10.36 7.96
CA VAL A 587 43.51 -10.22 6.68
C VAL A 587 42.88 -11.11 5.61
N LEU A 588 42.55 -10.51 4.46
CA LEU A 588 41.99 -11.19 3.29
C LEU A 588 42.99 -11.16 2.12
N GLU A 589 43.02 -12.22 1.32
CA GLU A 589 43.84 -12.33 0.11
C GLU A 589 42.96 -12.68 -1.10
N VAL A 590 43.05 -11.89 -2.17
CA VAL A 590 42.41 -12.21 -3.46
C VAL A 590 43.35 -13.13 -4.24
N LEU A 591 42.96 -14.39 -4.36
CA LEU A 591 43.75 -15.43 -5.04
C LEU A 591 43.71 -15.25 -6.56
N SER A 592 42.55 -14.89 -7.09
CA SER A 592 42.33 -14.64 -8.52
C SER A 592 41.19 -13.67 -8.74
N ALA A 593 41.25 -12.90 -9.83
CA ALA A 593 40.15 -12.08 -10.32
C ALA A 593 40.28 -11.90 -11.84
N SER A 594 39.17 -12.00 -12.57
CA SER A 594 39.14 -11.87 -14.02
C SER A 594 37.85 -11.21 -14.47
N LEU A 595 37.97 -10.22 -15.35
CA LEU A 595 36.84 -9.61 -16.06
C LEU A 595 36.40 -10.55 -17.18
N VAL A 596 35.16 -10.99 -17.14
CA VAL A 596 34.53 -11.84 -18.15
C VAL A 596 33.35 -11.14 -18.78
N LYS A 597 33.11 -11.43 -20.07
CA LYS A 597 31.94 -10.96 -20.81
C LYS A 597 31.14 -12.17 -21.27
N ASN A 598 29.85 -12.20 -20.94
CA ASN A 598 28.91 -13.20 -21.43
C ASN A 598 27.73 -12.48 -22.10
N GLY A 599 27.62 -12.58 -23.44
CA GLY A 599 26.71 -11.73 -24.20
C GLY A 599 27.03 -10.25 -23.99
N ASP A 600 26.05 -9.46 -23.55
CA ASP A 600 26.21 -8.04 -23.23
C ASP A 600 26.52 -7.77 -21.75
N GLN A 601 26.72 -8.80 -20.94
CA GLN A 601 26.97 -8.68 -19.51
C GLN A 601 28.45 -8.77 -19.19
N TYR A 602 28.96 -7.77 -18.47
CA TYR A 602 30.27 -7.82 -17.83
C TYR A 602 30.13 -8.34 -16.40
N ALA A 603 31.06 -9.21 -16.00
CA ALA A 603 31.17 -9.67 -14.63
C ALA A 603 32.63 -9.82 -14.24
N ILE A 604 32.95 -9.65 -12.96
CA ILE A 604 34.25 -10.05 -12.41
C ILE A 604 34.04 -11.32 -11.60
N ILE A 605 34.81 -12.36 -11.94
CA ILE A 605 34.83 -13.64 -11.24
C ILE A 605 36.20 -13.86 -10.62
N GLY A 606 36.26 -14.53 -9.48
CA GLY A 606 37.53 -14.76 -8.79
C GLY A 606 37.36 -15.56 -7.51
N GLU A 607 38.45 -15.65 -6.77
CA GLU A 607 38.53 -16.34 -5.48
C GLU A 607 39.19 -15.46 -4.43
N ILE A 608 38.70 -15.55 -3.20
CA ILE A 608 39.20 -14.82 -2.04
C ILE A 608 39.33 -15.76 -0.84
N GLN A 609 40.41 -15.58 -0.07
CA GLN A 609 40.72 -16.34 1.12
C GLN A 609 40.77 -15.45 2.36
N ASN A 610 40.30 -15.98 3.49
CA ASN A 610 40.59 -15.43 4.81
C ASN A 610 41.92 -16.00 5.33
N LEU A 611 42.97 -15.18 5.40
CA LEU A 611 44.27 -15.58 5.91
C LEU A 611 44.34 -15.60 7.44
N ASP A 612 43.36 -15.06 8.14
CA ASP A 612 43.38 -14.96 9.59
C ASP A 612 42.95 -16.27 10.29
N ARG A 613 43.10 -16.27 11.61
CA ARG A 613 42.62 -17.30 12.55
C ARG A 613 41.24 -16.98 13.13
N VAL A 614 40.65 -15.85 12.75
CA VAL A 614 39.30 -15.42 13.14
C VAL A 614 38.40 -15.30 11.91
N PRO A 615 37.06 -15.43 12.04
CA PRO A 615 36.14 -15.20 10.95
C PRO A 615 36.23 -13.76 10.42
N ALA A 616 36.00 -13.58 9.12
CA ALA A 616 36.03 -12.29 8.45
C ALA A 616 34.70 -11.99 7.74
N ASP A 617 34.22 -10.76 7.86
CA ASP A 617 33.01 -10.28 7.19
C ASP A 617 33.40 -9.52 5.92
N VAL A 618 33.35 -10.23 4.79
CA VAL A 618 33.91 -9.80 3.52
C VAL A 618 32.95 -8.87 2.78
N THR A 619 33.46 -7.73 2.36
CA THR A 619 32.81 -6.82 1.41
C THR A 619 33.71 -6.62 0.20
N LEU A 620 33.22 -6.96 -0.99
CA LEU A 620 33.92 -6.74 -2.25
C LEU A 620 33.21 -5.67 -3.07
N GLN A 621 33.97 -4.70 -3.55
CA GLN A 621 33.54 -3.69 -4.51
C GLN A 621 34.45 -3.74 -5.73
N ALA A 622 33.86 -3.77 -6.92
CA ALA A 622 34.62 -3.69 -8.16
C ALA A 622 34.24 -2.48 -9.00
N THR A 623 35.24 -1.85 -9.61
CA THR A 623 35.08 -0.68 -10.48
C THR A 623 35.68 -0.99 -11.85
N LEU A 624 34.92 -0.74 -12.92
CA LEU A 624 35.37 -0.89 -14.31
C LEU A 624 35.96 0.43 -14.82
N TYR A 625 37.01 0.32 -15.63
CA TYR A 625 37.70 1.44 -16.25
C TYR A 625 37.88 1.22 -17.75
N ASN A 626 37.90 2.32 -18.52
CA ASN A 626 38.27 2.31 -19.93
C ASN A 626 39.81 2.29 -20.11
N GLU A 627 40.28 2.48 -21.35
CA GLU A 627 41.72 2.54 -21.66
C GLU A 627 42.44 3.70 -20.96
N GLU A 628 41.75 4.85 -20.86
CA GLU A 628 42.23 6.10 -20.28
C GLU A 628 42.13 6.17 -18.74
N ASP A 629 41.86 5.04 -18.07
CA ASP A 629 41.68 4.94 -16.62
C ASP A 629 40.51 5.80 -16.06
N ILE A 630 39.50 6.07 -16.89
CA ILE A 630 38.25 6.72 -16.49
C ILE A 630 37.30 5.65 -15.93
N ALA A 631 36.82 5.88 -14.70
CA ALA A 631 35.87 4.98 -14.05
C ALA A 631 34.51 5.00 -14.77
N LEU A 632 34.09 3.84 -15.28
CA LEU A 632 32.84 3.67 -15.99
C LEU A 632 31.69 3.40 -15.02
N THR A 633 31.88 2.46 -14.09
CA THR A 633 30.86 2.05 -13.12
C THR A 633 31.44 1.23 -11.96
N ALA A 634 30.76 1.18 -10.82
CA ALA A 634 31.17 0.42 -9.64
C ALA A 634 30.02 -0.38 -9.03
N TYR A 635 30.27 -1.64 -8.70
CA TYR A 635 29.28 -2.58 -8.13
C TYR A 635 29.88 -3.38 -6.99
N ASN A 636 29.07 -3.64 -5.97
CA ASN A 636 29.41 -4.50 -4.86
C ASN A 636 28.96 -5.95 -5.14
N ALA A 637 29.67 -6.92 -4.57
CA ALA A 637 29.22 -8.31 -4.56
C ALA A 637 27.91 -8.41 -3.76
N LYS A 638 26.86 -8.98 -4.39
CA LYS A 638 25.51 -9.09 -3.84
C LYS A 638 25.33 -10.33 -2.97
N TYR A 639 25.05 -11.46 -3.62
CA TYR A 639 24.79 -12.76 -2.98
C TYR A 639 25.55 -13.91 -3.66
N HIS A 640 26.36 -13.62 -4.68
CA HIS A 640 27.25 -14.58 -5.32
C HIS A 640 28.64 -14.59 -4.68
N ILE A 641 28.68 -14.53 -3.35
CA ILE A 641 29.88 -14.66 -2.51
C ILE A 641 29.43 -15.09 -1.11
N LYS A 642 30.27 -15.87 -0.42
CA LYS A 642 30.12 -16.06 1.02
C LYS A 642 30.67 -14.84 1.75
N HIS A 643 29.79 -13.96 2.23
CA HIS A 643 30.19 -12.74 2.96
C HIS A 643 30.79 -13.00 4.35
N LYS A 644 30.72 -14.23 4.88
CA LYS A 644 31.34 -14.59 6.15
C LYS A 644 32.29 -15.76 5.96
N LEU A 645 33.59 -15.46 5.92
CA LEU A 645 34.64 -16.46 5.72
C LEU A 645 35.19 -16.94 7.05
N MET A 646 35.14 -18.25 7.24
CA MET A 646 35.80 -18.91 8.37
C MET A 646 37.33 -18.81 8.20
N PRO A 647 38.11 -18.99 9.27
CA PRO A 647 39.57 -18.98 9.18
C PRO A 647 40.08 -19.91 8.09
N LYS A 648 40.99 -19.41 7.25
CA LYS A 648 41.60 -20.15 6.12
C LYS A 648 40.62 -20.57 5.02
N GLU A 649 39.34 -20.22 5.12
CA GLU A 649 38.33 -20.55 4.11
C GLU A 649 38.54 -19.73 2.83
N VAL A 650 38.35 -20.40 1.68
CA VAL A 650 38.34 -19.80 0.35
C VAL A 650 36.91 -19.81 -0.17
N THR A 651 36.45 -18.70 -0.74
CA THR A 651 35.21 -18.65 -1.51
C THR A 651 35.47 -18.10 -2.90
N SER A 652 34.73 -18.62 -3.88
CA SER A 652 34.58 -17.94 -5.16
C SER A 652 33.62 -16.76 -5.01
N PHE A 653 33.79 -15.75 -5.86
CA PHE A 653 32.88 -14.60 -5.95
C PHE A 653 32.54 -14.26 -7.40
N ARG A 654 31.36 -13.67 -7.60
CA ARG A 654 30.93 -13.07 -8.87
C ARG A 654 30.29 -11.71 -8.63
N ILE A 655 30.80 -10.68 -9.31
CA ILE A 655 30.23 -9.33 -9.32
C ILE A 655 29.67 -9.06 -10.71
N ASN A 656 28.35 -9.00 -10.81
CA ASN A 656 27.65 -8.67 -12.06
C ASN A 656 27.49 -7.16 -12.19
N PHE A 657 27.84 -6.62 -13.36
CA PHE A 657 27.55 -5.23 -13.71
C PHE A 657 26.21 -5.19 -14.45
N GLU A 658 25.18 -4.66 -13.80
CA GLU A 658 23.78 -4.69 -14.28
C GLU A 658 23.23 -3.27 -14.33
N LYS A 659 22.52 -2.84 -15.39
CA LYS A 659 21.88 -1.51 -15.36
C LYS A 659 20.86 -1.53 -14.24
N ILE A 660 20.86 -0.48 -13.42
CA ILE A 660 19.72 -0.22 -12.56
C ILE A 660 18.59 0.18 -13.51
N ALA A 661 17.67 -0.75 -13.77
CA ALA A 661 16.51 -0.48 -14.61
C ALA A 661 15.76 0.77 -14.13
N TRP A 662 15.27 1.59 -15.07
CA TRP A 662 14.39 2.74 -14.85
C TRP A 662 15.04 3.93 -14.12
N ARG A 663 16.35 4.14 -14.34
CA ARG A 663 17.08 5.33 -13.86
C ARG A 663 16.81 6.56 -14.75
N GLU A 664 16.47 6.35 -16.01
CA GLU A 664 16.18 7.41 -16.99
C GLU A 664 14.65 7.61 -17.10
N LYS A 665 14.23 8.88 -17.18
CA LYS A 665 12.82 9.29 -17.17
C LYS A 665 11.99 8.80 -18.38
N GLU A 666 12.67 8.28 -19.40
CA GLU A 666 12.14 7.94 -20.72
C GLU A 666 11.91 6.43 -20.91
N GLU A 667 12.32 5.60 -19.96
CA GLU A 667 12.10 4.16 -20.06
C GLU A 667 10.64 3.82 -19.72
N GLU A 668 9.87 3.29 -20.69
CA GLU A 668 8.46 2.87 -20.51
C GLU A 668 8.34 1.52 -19.80
N MET A 669 7.54 1.49 -18.72
CA MET A 669 7.26 0.28 -17.96
C MET A 669 6.51 -0.76 -18.83
N PRO A 670 7.04 -1.99 -19.00
CA PRO A 670 6.36 -3.02 -19.78
C PRO A 670 5.07 -3.47 -19.07
N ALA A 671 4.02 -3.73 -19.84
CA ALA A 671 2.72 -4.16 -19.32
C ALA A 671 2.73 -5.57 -18.69
N THR A 672 3.76 -6.37 -18.95
CA THR A 672 3.98 -7.70 -18.39
C THR A 672 5.45 -7.87 -18.01
N PHE A 673 5.68 -8.32 -16.78
CA PHE A 673 7.01 -8.50 -16.19
C PHE A 673 7.68 -9.76 -16.73
N ASP A 674 8.92 -9.65 -17.22
CA ASP A 674 9.79 -10.79 -17.51
C ASP A 674 10.99 -10.83 -16.54
N PRO A 675 11.07 -11.80 -15.62
CA PRO A 675 12.20 -11.96 -14.70
C PRO A 675 13.52 -12.34 -15.38
N ALA A 676 13.50 -12.70 -16.67
CA ALA A 676 14.72 -12.84 -17.47
C ALA A 676 15.15 -11.52 -18.14
N GLN A 677 14.35 -10.44 -18.03
CA GLN A 677 14.63 -9.15 -18.62
C GLN A 677 15.76 -8.46 -17.87
N PHE A 678 16.96 -8.67 -18.38
CA PHE A 678 18.18 -7.97 -18.00
C PHE A 678 18.28 -6.66 -18.79
N SER A 679 18.58 -5.56 -18.08
CA SER A 679 19.00 -4.32 -18.71
C SER A 679 20.53 -4.25 -18.68
N PRO A 680 21.22 -4.37 -19.84
CA PRO A 680 22.67 -4.23 -19.89
C PRO A 680 23.08 -2.83 -19.43
N VAL A 681 24.17 -2.74 -18.65
CA VAL A 681 24.75 -1.44 -18.29
C VAL A 681 25.11 -0.75 -19.59
N ASN A 682 24.52 0.42 -19.84
CA ASN A 682 24.92 1.25 -20.97
C ASN A 682 26.26 1.90 -20.62
N LEU A 683 27.35 1.18 -20.91
CA LEU A 683 28.70 1.69 -20.76
C LEU A 683 28.98 2.57 -21.97
N MET A 684 29.41 3.81 -21.73
CA MET A 684 29.77 4.75 -22.80
C MET A 684 30.93 4.20 -23.67
N GLU A 685 31.76 3.33 -23.09
CA GLU A 685 32.94 2.73 -23.73
C GLU A 685 33.16 1.29 -23.24
N LEU A 686 34.03 0.54 -23.94
CA LEU A 686 34.41 -0.82 -23.57
C LEU A 686 35.27 -0.82 -22.30
N PRO A 687 34.90 -1.57 -21.25
CA PRO A 687 35.74 -1.72 -20.06
C PRO A 687 36.92 -2.65 -20.39
N LEU A 688 38.15 -2.17 -20.17
CA LEU A 688 39.38 -2.93 -20.41
C LEU A 688 40.13 -3.27 -19.13
N LYS A 689 39.96 -2.46 -18.09
CA LYS A 689 40.62 -2.61 -16.79
C LYS A 689 39.58 -2.65 -15.67
N PHE A 690 39.95 -3.22 -14.53
CA PHE A 690 39.14 -3.19 -13.33
C PHE A 690 39.98 -3.01 -12.07
N ASN A 691 39.36 -2.46 -11.03
CA ASN A 691 39.88 -2.43 -9.67
C ASN A 691 38.94 -3.26 -8.78
N LEU A 692 39.50 -4.08 -7.89
CA LEU A 692 38.76 -4.80 -6.87
C LEU A 692 39.22 -4.32 -5.48
N GLN A 693 38.30 -3.73 -4.74
CA GLN A 693 38.47 -3.33 -3.35
C GLN A 693 37.87 -4.40 -2.43
N CYS A 694 38.63 -4.79 -1.42
CA CYS A 694 38.24 -5.78 -0.45
C CYS A 694 38.35 -5.19 0.96
N ALA A 695 37.27 -5.31 1.74
CA ALA A 695 37.22 -4.93 3.15
C ALA A 695 36.80 -6.13 4.02
N ALA A 696 37.37 -6.21 5.22
CA ALA A 696 37.17 -7.28 6.21
C ALA A 696 36.57 -6.75 7.50
#